data_AF-A0A164PLE1-F1
#
_entry.id   AF-A0A164PLE1-F1
#
_cell.length_a   1.000
_cell.length_b   1.000
_cell.length_c   1.000
_cell.angle_alpha   90.00
_cell.angle_beta   90.00
_cell.angle_gamma   90.00
#
_symmetry.space_group_name_H-M   'P 1'
#
loop_
_entity.id
_entity.type
_entity.pdbx_description
1 polymer ?
#
loop_
_entity_poly.entity_id
_entity_poly.type
_entity_poly.pdbx_seq_one_letter_code
_entity_poly.pdbx_strand_id
1 'polypeptide(L)'
;MSDTFEQDHFEPPRENTPDLPPPTDPTDTFTEKFPSHRRAGAKLGPHESVYQQQRKIIEDSDEDWGLWGPFQNEKEWDMAKWLASSGLSHRKMNSFLNLPSIQDLELPFRSAKKLFKSIDSLPQGPKWDSYDIIIEGDRRNEDGMLETETVELYHRDILECIEDILGDPKLKEAMHYAPTRVWSDAEKQERFYSDMWTGDWWWETQERLPDGSTIVPIIFATDKTKLSVFSGDKVAWPVYMTIGNISKDVRRKISQRAWRLVGYLPIAKMDCFQNQEARRINNWQLYHECMSRICKPLYSLGPETRGVQIGCADGFARQCYPFLSVFTVDHPERCLIACCKENYCPECEVKPNDRGEHTPSPPRSRSSLEYIDAFRDNPYLDRADIDRLGLRLVLKPFWRNLPVFHVYRGFAPDILHQLHKGVFHSHLVDWCCRILGDEEVDARFKSLPRHSSLRHFHKGISKISQWTGREFKEMEKVFVPVVVGAETEVVVAARAVLDFIYYASLPQHSTTSLQALSSSLSVFHDNKVIFQELGIREHFNIPKLHAMMHSADHIKRWGSLDGYNTETSERLHIDFTKEPYRHTNRKDFLRQQIKIMNRQEAIYFWVNFVDWVKDEGLDLEGYESEDDEESEDEDEDEEVEVQGGAGGGGDDDDDDDDEEEEEGNEREGEDVVMDENRGGRTEQEDDDAIRIA
;
A
#
# COMPACT_ATOMS: atom_id res chain seq x y z
N MET A 1 -15.63 -60.27 -22.35
CA MET A 1 -14.19 -60.43 -22.63
C MET A 1 -13.85 -59.41 -23.68
N SER A 2 -12.90 -58.52 -23.34
CA SER A 2 -12.25 -57.52 -24.20
C SER A 2 -13.16 -56.69 -25.11
N ASP A 3 -13.49 -55.47 -24.68
CA ASP A 3 -13.65 -54.36 -25.61
C ASP A 3 -12.78 -53.19 -25.12
N THR A 4 -11.85 -52.84 -25.99
CA THR A 4 -10.86 -51.77 -25.90
C THR A 4 -11.54 -50.42 -25.84
N PHE A 5 -11.35 -49.68 -24.75
CA PHE A 5 -11.54 -48.24 -24.73
C PHE A 5 -10.40 -47.60 -25.52
N GLU A 6 -10.71 -47.08 -26.71
CA GLU A 6 -9.85 -46.12 -27.39
C GLU A 6 -9.71 -44.89 -26.49
N GLN A 7 -8.48 -44.64 -26.02
CA GLN A 7 -8.10 -43.36 -25.43
C GLN A 7 -8.06 -42.35 -26.57
N ASP A 8 -9.13 -41.56 -26.71
CA ASP A 8 -9.04 -40.29 -27.42
C ASP A 8 -8.05 -39.41 -26.66
N HIS A 9 -6.83 -39.35 -27.17
CA HIS A 9 -5.83 -38.39 -26.76
C HIS A 9 -6.34 -36.99 -27.14
N PHE A 10 -6.97 -36.33 -26.18
CA PHE A 10 -7.18 -34.88 -26.23
C PHE A 10 -5.80 -34.21 -26.10
N GLU A 11 -5.14 -33.94 -27.22
CA GLU A 11 -4.11 -32.90 -27.29
C GLU A 11 -4.84 -31.56 -27.40
N PRO A 12 -4.82 -30.70 -26.36
CA PRO A 12 -5.35 -29.35 -26.51
C PRO A 12 -4.54 -28.62 -27.58
N PRO A 13 -5.15 -27.70 -28.35
CA PRO A 13 -4.42 -26.91 -29.34
C PRO A 13 -3.31 -26.12 -28.62
N ARG A 14 -2.07 -26.59 -28.75
CA ARG A 14 -0.87 -25.82 -28.39
C ARG A 14 -0.54 -24.91 -29.56
N GLU A 15 -1.35 -23.88 -29.80
CA GLU A 15 -0.96 -22.80 -30.68
C GLU A 15 -1.18 -21.44 -29.99
N ASN A 16 -0.05 -20.81 -29.68
CA ASN A 16 0.17 -19.37 -29.53
C ASN A 16 -0.10 -18.67 -28.17
N THR A 17 0.19 -19.33 -27.05
CA THR A 17 0.80 -18.59 -25.93
C THR A 17 2.28 -18.99 -25.87
N PRO A 18 3.22 -18.14 -26.33
CA PRO A 18 4.64 -18.46 -26.15
C PRO A 18 4.88 -18.61 -24.65
N ASP A 19 5.42 -19.75 -24.23
CA ASP A 19 6.01 -19.88 -22.89
C ASP A 19 6.96 -18.68 -22.74
N LEU A 20 6.73 -17.86 -21.70
CA LEU A 20 7.62 -16.74 -21.46
C LEU A 20 9.04 -17.29 -21.35
N PRO A 21 10.03 -16.68 -22.03
CA PRO A 21 11.40 -17.05 -21.79
C PRO A 21 11.69 -16.92 -20.29
N PRO A 22 12.52 -17.82 -19.71
CA PRO A 22 12.89 -17.72 -18.31
C PRO A 22 13.41 -16.29 -18.02
N PRO A 23 13.20 -15.77 -16.79
CA PRO A 23 13.72 -14.45 -16.42
C PRO A 23 15.19 -14.37 -16.82
N THR A 24 15.53 -13.43 -17.69
CA THR A 24 16.92 -13.24 -18.14
C THR A 24 17.78 -12.89 -16.93
N ASP A 25 18.90 -13.60 -16.78
CA ASP A 25 19.91 -13.31 -15.76
C ASP A 25 20.31 -11.82 -15.86
N PRO A 26 20.31 -11.05 -14.76
CA PRO A 26 20.78 -9.67 -14.74
C PRO A 26 22.14 -9.47 -15.45
N THR A 27 23.01 -10.49 -15.46
CA THR A 27 24.33 -10.42 -16.11
C THR A 27 24.30 -10.42 -17.64
N ASP A 28 23.19 -10.83 -18.26
CA ASP A 28 23.01 -10.90 -19.72
C ASP A 28 22.20 -9.72 -20.27
N THR A 29 21.96 -8.68 -19.46
CA THR A 29 21.18 -7.50 -19.88
C THR A 29 22.06 -6.32 -20.28
N PHE A 30 21.59 -5.51 -21.23
CA PHE A 30 22.20 -4.24 -21.60
C PHE A 30 21.51 -3.08 -20.87
N THR A 31 22.27 -2.38 -20.02
CA THR A 31 21.77 -1.18 -19.32
C THR A 31 22.19 0.10 -20.05
N GLU A 32 21.24 0.73 -20.72
CA GLU A 32 21.33 2.09 -21.21
C GLU A 32 21.25 3.09 -20.04
N LYS A 33 22.35 3.78 -19.77
CA LYS A 33 22.40 4.85 -18.77
C LYS A 33 21.78 6.13 -19.33
N PHE A 34 21.21 6.95 -18.44
CA PHE A 34 20.77 8.30 -18.80
C PHE A 34 21.91 9.11 -19.47
N PRO A 35 21.63 9.97 -20.46
CA PRO A 35 22.67 10.65 -21.22
C PRO A 35 23.71 11.35 -20.32
N SER A 36 24.97 10.94 -20.42
CA SER A 36 26.04 11.34 -19.49
C SER A 36 26.28 12.86 -19.46
N HIS A 37 26.07 13.55 -20.58
CA HIS A 37 26.21 15.01 -20.68
C HIS A 37 25.19 15.76 -19.80
N ARG A 38 24.02 15.16 -19.50
CA ARG A 38 23.00 15.72 -18.60
C ARG A 38 23.33 15.53 -17.12
N ARG A 39 24.29 14.64 -16.79
CA ARG A 39 24.80 14.40 -15.43
C ARG A 39 23.71 14.11 -14.39
N ALA A 40 22.65 13.36 -14.72
CA ALA A 40 21.64 12.95 -13.74
C ALA A 40 22.29 12.20 -12.56
N GLY A 41 21.87 12.49 -11.33
CA GLY A 41 22.51 11.85 -10.15
C GLY A 41 23.81 12.50 -9.69
N ALA A 42 24.19 13.67 -10.23
CA ALA A 42 25.50 14.27 -9.97
C ALA A 42 25.72 14.59 -8.49
N LYS A 43 26.89 14.18 -8.00
CA LYS A 43 27.41 14.51 -6.69
C LYS A 43 27.89 15.97 -6.69
N LEU A 44 27.34 16.80 -5.81
CA LEU A 44 27.76 18.20 -5.63
C LEU A 44 29.03 18.30 -4.78
N GLY A 45 29.17 17.41 -3.80
CA GLY A 45 30.32 17.32 -2.91
C GLY A 45 30.06 16.31 -1.80
N PRO A 46 31.09 15.97 -1.01
CA PRO A 46 30.91 15.17 0.19
C PRO A 46 29.89 15.81 1.15
N HIS A 47 29.11 14.97 1.82
CA HIS A 47 28.16 15.36 2.83
C HIS A 47 28.25 14.37 3.98
N GLU A 48 28.34 14.87 5.20
CA GLU A 48 28.45 14.01 6.39
C GLU A 48 27.13 13.28 6.62
N SER A 49 27.17 11.97 6.81
CA SER A 49 25.97 11.19 7.09
C SER A 49 25.37 11.55 8.45
N VAL A 50 24.10 11.21 8.66
CA VAL A 50 23.45 11.39 9.98
C VAL A 50 24.18 10.66 11.10
N TYR A 51 24.82 9.52 10.81
CA TYR A 51 25.63 8.78 11.78
C TYR A 51 26.97 9.46 12.07
N GLN A 52 27.64 10.00 11.04
CA GLN A 52 28.86 10.79 11.24
C GLN A 52 28.59 12.07 12.04
N GLN A 53 27.49 12.75 11.76
CA GLN A 53 27.05 13.92 12.52
C GLN A 53 26.76 13.54 13.98
N GLN A 54 26.05 12.43 14.21
CA GLN A 54 25.77 11.95 15.56
C GLN A 54 27.04 11.60 16.33
N ARG A 55 28.00 10.95 15.68
CA ARG A 55 29.29 10.63 16.30
C ARG A 55 30.02 11.89 16.76
N LYS A 56 30.07 12.94 15.92
CA LYS A 56 30.67 14.22 16.31
C LYS A 56 29.94 14.88 17.47
N ILE A 57 28.62 14.81 17.50
CA ILE A 57 27.83 15.31 18.64
C ILE A 57 28.26 14.60 19.93
N ILE A 58 28.51 13.29 19.88
CA ILE A 58 29.00 12.53 21.03
C ILE A 58 30.43 12.95 21.40
N GLU A 59 31.33 13.06 20.43
CA GLU A 59 32.74 13.44 20.65
C GLU A 59 32.91 14.88 21.17
N ASP A 60 32.04 15.81 20.75
CA ASP A 60 32.07 17.23 21.12
C ASP A 60 31.23 17.55 22.38
N SER A 61 30.45 16.59 22.88
CA SER A 61 29.58 16.80 24.05
C SER A 61 30.36 16.77 25.36
N ASP A 62 30.04 17.71 26.26
CA ASP A 62 30.48 17.65 27.67
C ASP A 62 29.66 16.60 28.48
N GLU A 63 28.66 15.96 27.88
CA GLU A 63 27.91 14.86 28.49
C GLU A 63 28.69 13.55 28.38
N ASP A 64 28.72 12.73 29.44
CA ASP A 64 29.33 11.38 29.51
C ASP A 64 28.58 10.34 28.62
N TRP A 65 28.15 10.72 27.42
CA TRP A 65 27.52 9.78 26.49
C TRP A 65 28.63 9.00 25.78
N GLY A 66 28.71 7.71 26.03
CA GLY A 66 29.50 6.79 25.22
C GLY A 66 28.72 6.31 23.98
N LEU A 67 29.16 5.20 23.38
CA LEU A 67 28.47 4.51 22.28
C LEU A 67 27.01 4.16 22.63
N TRP A 68 26.74 3.90 23.91
CA TRP A 68 25.43 3.52 24.45
C TRP A 68 24.57 4.72 24.86
N GLY A 69 24.97 5.95 24.52
CA GLY A 69 24.18 7.16 24.76
C GLY A 69 23.94 7.40 26.26
N PRO A 70 22.69 7.55 26.73
CA PRO A 70 22.38 7.76 28.14
C PRO A 70 22.48 6.48 28.99
N PHE A 71 22.95 5.36 28.42
CA PHE A 71 23.15 4.08 29.08
C PHE A 71 24.66 3.81 29.23
N GLN A 72 25.07 3.05 30.25
CA GLN A 72 26.49 2.88 30.57
C GLN A 72 27.17 1.83 29.68
N ASN A 73 26.44 0.80 29.25
CA ASN A 73 26.99 -0.33 28.52
C ASN A 73 25.91 -1.02 27.65
N GLU A 74 26.34 -1.98 26.84
CA GLU A 74 25.48 -2.76 25.94
C GLU A 74 24.34 -3.47 26.66
N LYS A 75 24.63 -4.11 27.81
CA LYS A 75 23.63 -4.87 28.58
C LYS A 75 22.50 -3.97 29.08
N GLU A 76 22.83 -2.76 29.53
CA GLU A 76 21.82 -1.77 29.92
C GLU A 76 21.00 -1.28 28.74
N TRP A 77 21.65 -1.02 27.60
CA TRP A 77 20.99 -0.61 26.37
C TRP A 77 20.02 -1.68 25.86
N ASP A 78 20.45 -2.94 25.82
CA ASP A 78 19.63 -4.05 25.36
C ASP A 78 18.39 -4.25 26.23
N MET A 79 18.53 -4.16 27.55
CA MET A 79 17.38 -4.21 28.46
C MET A 79 16.47 -2.99 28.27
N ALA A 80 17.02 -1.79 28.09
CA ALA A 80 16.24 -0.59 27.84
C ALA A 80 15.43 -0.69 26.53
N LYS A 81 16.09 -1.11 25.45
CA LYS A 81 15.52 -1.39 24.13
C LYS A 81 14.40 -2.42 24.23
N TRP A 82 14.66 -3.55 24.87
CA TRP A 82 13.66 -4.61 25.04
C TRP A 82 12.46 -4.12 25.85
N LEU A 83 12.68 -3.49 27.01
CA LEU A 83 11.58 -2.97 27.82
C LEU A 83 10.73 -1.97 27.05
N ALA A 84 11.35 -1.04 26.33
CA ALA A 84 10.64 -0.02 25.58
C ALA A 84 9.84 -0.57 24.39
N SER A 85 10.33 -1.63 23.76
CA SER A 85 9.69 -2.27 22.59
C SER A 85 8.75 -3.42 22.94
N SER A 86 8.81 -3.95 24.18
CA SER A 86 8.05 -5.13 24.64
C SER A 86 6.53 -4.96 24.73
N GLY A 87 6.01 -3.73 24.62
CA GLY A 87 4.59 -3.44 24.82
C GLY A 87 4.09 -3.52 26.26
N LEU A 88 4.98 -3.70 27.23
CA LEU A 88 4.62 -3.74 28.65
C LEU A 88 4.04 -2.39 29.11
N SER A 89 2.94 -2.43 29.87
CA SER A 89 2.43 -1.22 30.52
C SER A 89 3.47 -0.64 31.49
N HIS A 90 3.44 0.67 31.72
CA HIS A 90 4.28 1.33 32.74
C HIS A 90 4.20 0.65 34.12
N ARG A 91 3.04 0.09 34.49
CA ARG A 91 2.86 -0.64 35.75
C ARG A 91 3.67 -1.94 35.75
N LYS A 92 3.59 -2.73 34.68
CA LYS A 92 4.35 -3.99 34.54
C LYS A 92 5.85 -3.70 34.47
N MET A 93 6.27 -2.69 33.71
CA MET A 93 7.67 -2.25 33.67
C MET A 93 8.18 -1.85 35.06
N ASN A 94 7.43 -1.03 35.81
CA ASN A 94 7.83 -0.67 37.17
C ASN A 94 7.85 -1.89 38.12
N SER A 95 6.92 -2.83 37.96
CA SER A 95 6.92 -4.08 38.73
C SER A 95 8.17 -4.92 38.45
N PHE A 96 8.57 -5.02 37.18
CA PHE A 96 9.80 -5.70 36.77
C PHE A 96 11.04 -4.99 37.34
N LEU A 97 11.12 -3.66 37.18
CA LEU A 97 12.24 -2.87 37.68
C LEU A 97 12.38 -2.95 39.20
N ASN A 98 11.29 -3.16 39.95
CA ASN A 98 11.30 -3.28 41.41
C ASN A 98 11.68 -4.67 41.94
N LEU A 99 11.92 -5.66 41.07
CA LEU A 99 12.39 -6.98 41.50
C LEU A 99 13.77 -6.85 42.16
N PRO A 100 14.04 -7.52 43.30
CA PRO A 100 15.33 -7.41 44.00
C PRO A 100 16.53 -7.69 43.07
N SER A 101 16.44 -8.76 42.27
CA SER A 101 17.49 -9.12 41.31
C SER A 101 17.77 -8.06 40.24
N ILE A 102 16.78 -7.22 39.91
CA ILE A 102 16.93 -6.12 38.94
C ILE A 102 17.44 -4.84 39.64
N GLN A 103 17.08 -4.65 40.92
CA GLN A 103 17.61 -3.54 41.71
C GLN A 103 19.11 -3.68 41.93
N ASP A 104 19.61 -4.92 42.08
CA ASP A 104 21.03 -5.25 42.23
C ASP A 104 21.88 -4.88 40.99
N LEU A 105 21.26 -4.73 39.80
CA LEU A 105 21.95 -4.35 38.56
C LEU A 105 22.26 -2.83 38.44
N GLU A 106 21.92 -2.03 39.45
CA GLU A 106 22.26 -0.59 39.51
C GLU A 106 21.88 0.30 38.30
N LEU A 107 20.89 -0.13 37.52
CA LEU A 107 20.48 0.54 36.28
C LEU A 107 20.22 2.05 36.41
N PRO A 108 20.56 2.86 35.37
CA PRO A 108 20.35 4.31 35.36
C PRO A 108 18.86 4.69 35.38
N PHE A 109 17.96 3.75 35.07
CA PHE A 109 16.51 3.92 35.12
C PHE A 109 15.87 2.99 36.17
N ARG A 110 15.37 3.59 37.26
CA ARG A 110 14.60 2.86 38.30
C ARG A 110 13.08 2.90 38.11
N SER A 111 12.60 3.40 36.98
CA SER A 111 11.17 3.43 36.65
C SER A 111 10.97 3.57 35.14
N ALA A 112 9.82 3.14 34.64
CA ALA A 112 9.40 3.35 33.25
C ALA A 112 9.50 4.83 32.85
N LYS A 113 9.15 5.75 33.76
CA LYS A 113 9.25 7.20 33.51
C LYS A 113 10.70 7.64 33.27
N LYS A 114 11.65 7.11 34.04
CA LYS A 114 13.08 7.41 33.86
C LYS A 114 13.61 6.77 32.58
N LEU A 115 13.28 5.50 32.32
CA LEU A 115 13.65 4.78 31.10
C LEU A 115 13.22 5.57 29.86
N PHE A 116 11.94 5.92 29.79
CA PHE A 116 11.43 6.67 28.66
C PHE A 116 11.98 8.09 28.58
N LYS A 117 12.40 8.70 29.69
CA LYS A 117 13.09 10.00 29.64
C LYS A 117 14.48 9.87 29.00
N SER A 118 15.20 8.78 29.26
CA SER A 118 16.47 8.47 28.59
C SER A 118 16.26 8.18 27.10
N ILE A 119 15.19 7.48 26.73
CA ILE A 119 14.88 7.24 25.30
C ILE A 119 14.45 8.55 24.62
N ASP A 120 13.66 9.37 25.31
CA ASP A 120 13.22 10.69 24.80
C ASP A 120 14.41 11.66 24.61
N SER A 121 15.61 11.39 25.16
CA SER A 121 16.82 12.19 24.89
C SER A 121 17.62 11.74 23.68
N LEU A 122 17.41 10.52 23.18
CA LEU A 122 18.07 10.04 21.95
C LEU A 122 17.66 10.90 20.74
N PRO A 123 18.46 10.93 19.66
CA PRO A 123 18.10 11.60 18.41
C PRO A 123 16.73 11.16 17.92
N GLN A 124 15.87 12.13 17.65
CA GLN A 124 14.52 11.90 17.16
C GLN A 124 14.49 12.14 15.65
N GLY A 125 13.58 11.44 14.96
CA GLY A 125 13.34 11.66 13.53
C GLY A 125 12.64 13.00 13.24
N PRO A 126 12.13 13.17 12.01
CA PRO A 126 11.39 14.36 11.58
C PRO A 126 10.29 14.75 12.55
N LYS A 127 10.14 16.06 12.80
CA LYS A 127 9.25 16.56 13.85
C LYS A 127 7.79 16.41 13.48
N TRP A 128 6.96 16.20 14.51
CA TRP A 128 5.52 16.22 14.39
C TRP A 128 4.97 17.60 14.72
N ASP A 129 4.16 18.11 13.81
CA ASP A 129 3.32 19.29 13.99
C ASP A 129 1.86 18.87 14.12
N SER A 130 1.06 19.74 14.75
CA SER A 130 -0.39 19.61 14.73
C SER A 130 -1.06 20.90 14.26
N TYR A 131 -2.20 20.74 13.58
CA TYR A 131 -2.97 21.83 13.03
C TYR A 131 -4.45 21.60 13.25
N ASP A 132 -5.09 22.54 13.94
CA ASP A 132 -6.54 22.52 14.15
C ASP A 132 -7.27 23.03 12.90
N ILE A 133 -8.17 22.20 12.39
CA ILE A 133 -9.06 22.52 11.28
C ILE A 133 -10.45 22.75 11.86
N ILE A 134 -10.96 23.98 11.70
CA ILE A 134 -12.32 24.35 12.10
C ILE A 134 -13.23 24.14 10.90
N ILE A 135 -14.19 23.24 11.05
CA ILE A 135 -15.22 22.93 10.07
C ILE A 135 -16.49 23.66 10.50
N GLU A 136 -16.95 24.60 9.67
CA GLU A 136 -18.22 25.31 9.89
C GLU A 136 -19.35 24.55 9.22
N GLY A 137 -20.36 24.16 10.01
CA GLY A 137 -21.52 23.42 9.56
C GLY A 137 -22.68 24.30 9.08
N ASP A 138 -23.81 23.66 8.75
CA ASP A 138 -25.07 24.33 8.36
C ASP A 138 -26.15 24.26 9.46
N ARG A 139 -25.87 23.57 10.57
CA ARG A 139 -26.70 23.57 11.77
C ARG A 139 -26.48 24.82 12.59
N ARG A 140 -27.53 25.24 13.31
CA ARG A 140 -27.46 26.36 14.26
C ARG A 140 -27.59 25.85 15.68
N ASN A 141 -26.75 26.37 16.57
CA ASN A 141 -26.83 26.11 18.00
C ASN A 141 -27.96 26.93 18.66
N GLU A 142 -28.12 26.78 19.98
CA GLU A 142 -29.14 27.47 20.78
C GLU A 142 -29.04 29.01 20.70
N ASP A 143 -27.84 29.55 20.47
CA ASP A 143 -27.58 30.98 20.31
C ASP A 143 -27.79 31.49 18.87
N GLY A 144 -28.21 30.61 17.95
CA GLY A 144 -28.42 30.91 16.54
C GLY A 144 -27.14 31.03 15.70
N MET A 145 -25.96 30.73 16.27
CA MET A 145 -24.68 30.66 15.55
C MET A 145 -24.52 29.31 14.85
N LEU A 146 -23.72 29.27 13.78
CA LEU A 146 -23.43 28.00 13.09
C LEU A 146 -22.61 27.08 14.01
N GLU A 147 -23.00 25.81 14.07
CA GLU A 147 -22.24 24.79 14.77
C GLU A 147 -20.90 24.57 14.07
N THR A 148 -19.85 24.34 14.86
CA THR A 148 -18.50 24.08 14.35
C THR A 148 -17.97 22.78 14.94
N GLU A 149 -17.20 22.06 14.13
CA GLU A 149 -16.44 20.88 14.55
C GLU A 149 -14.95 21.20 14.37
N THR A 150 -14.16 21.04 15.43
CA THR A 150 -12.70 21.21 15.34
C THR A 150 -12.05 19.84 15.34
N VAL A 151 -11.23 19.58 14.34
CA VAL A 151 -10.45 18.35 14.22
C VAL A 151 -8.96 18.67 14.10
N GLU A 152 -8.12 17.79 14.64
CA GLU A 152 -6.68 18.01 14.68
C GLU A 152 -5.98 17.11 13.65
N LEU A 153 -5.26 17.72 12.73
CA LEU A 153 -4.34 17.03 11.83
C LEU A 153 -2.98 16.91 12.51
N TYR A 154 -2.42 15.72 12.57
CA TYR A 154 -1.01 15.50 12.92
C TYR A 154 -0.22 15.20 11.66
N HIS A 155 0.87 15.91 11.42
CA HIS A 155 1.71 15.67 10.25
C HIS A 155 3.17 16.03 10.51
N ARG A 156 4.05 15.61 9.61
CA ARG A 156 5.47 16.00 9.56
C ARG A 156 5.73 16.83 8.32
N ASP A 157 6.87 17.53 8.28
CA ASP A 157 7.36 18.14 7.05
C ASP A 157 7.83 17.02 6.09
N ILE A 158 7.23 16.95 4.91
CA ILE A 158 7.60 15.98 3.89
C ILE A 158 9.09 16.07 3.51
N LEU A 159 9.66 17.28 3.46
CA LEU A 159 11.06 17.45 3.08
C LEU A 159 11.98 16.89 4.14
N GLU A 160 11.69 17.10 5.44
CA GLU A 160 12.43 16.46 6.53
C GLU A 160 12.32 14.93 6.44
N CYS A 161 11.13 14.38 6.13
CA CYS A 161 10.97 12.94 5.92
C CYS A 161 11.74 12.42 4.70
N ILE A 162 11.84 13.20 3.62
CA ILE A 162 12.63 12.84 2.44
C ILE A 162 14.12 12.86 2.75
N GLU A 163 14.60 13.88 3.47
CA GLU A 163 15.99 13.99 3.92
C GLU A 163 16.37 12.82 4.83
N ASP A 164 15.48 12.45 5.75
CA ASP A 164 15.67 11.31 6.66
C ASP A 164 15.78 9.97 5.90
N ILE A 165 14.93 9.73 4.89
CA ILE A 165 15.01 8.51 4.07
C ILE A 165 16.24 8.54 3.14
N LEU A 166 16.49 9.64 2.44
CA LEU A 166 17.59 9.74 1.48
C LEU A 166 18.95 9.72 2.15
N GLY A 167 19.04 10.25 3.37
CA GLY A 167 20.27 10.38 4.14
C GLY A 167 20.61 9.15 4.99
N ASP A 168 19.73 8.16 5.09
CA ASP A 168 19.92 6.95 5.90
C ASP A 168 20.99 6.02 5.30
N PRO A 169 22.18 5.88 5.91
CA PRO A 169 23.25 5.03 5.38
C PRO A 169 22.86 3.57 5.23
N LYS A 170 21.90 3.07 6.01
CA LYS A 170 21.41 1.70 5.92
C LYS A 170 20.74 1.40 4.57
N LEU A 171 20.20 2.43 3.91
CA LEU A 171 19.52 2.33 2.63
C LEU A 171 20.46 2.55 1.43
N LYS A 172 21.74 2.83 1.67
CA LYS A 172 22.74 3.20 0.64
C LYS A 172 22.80 2.22 -0.53
N GLU A 173 22.93 0.92 -0.24
CA GLU A 173 23.11 -0.11 -1.27
C GLU A 173 21.84 -0.35 -2.10
N ALA A 174 20.68 0.10 -1.60
CA ALA A 174 19.39 -0.01 -2.29
C ALA A 174 19.02 1.23 -3.12
N MET A 175 19.82 2.30 -3.06
CA MET A 175 19.47 3.63 -3.56
C MET A 175 19.95 3.88 -5.00
N HIS A 176 19.05 4.42 -5.83
CA HIS A 176 19.35 4.86 -7.20
C HIS A 176 19.07 6.36 -7.36
N TYR A 177 19.97 7.06 -8.04
CA TYR A 177 19.93 8.53 -8.20
C TYR A 177 19.74 9.01 -9.64
N ALA A 178 19.64 8.09 -10.60
CA ALA A 178 19.45 8.38 -12.01
C ALA A 178 18.62 7.28 -12.68
N PRO A 179 17.77 7.62 -13.66
CA PRO A 179 17.01 6.62 -14.40
C PRO A 179 17.93 5.78 -15.29
N THR A 180 17.49 4.55 -15.56
CA THR A 180 18.17 3.65 -16.49
C THR A 180 17.17 2.99 -17.41
N ARG A 181 17.72 2.42 -18.48
CA ARG A 181 16.98 1.72 -19.48
C ARG A 181 17.55 0.30 -19.63
N VAL A 182 16.81 -0.72 -19.20
CA VAL A 182 17.25 -2.11 -19.28
C VAL A 182 16.72 -2.77 -20.56
N TRP A 183 17.60 -3.45 -21.28
CA TRP A 183 17.33 -4.10 -22.56
C TRP A 183 17.93 -5.51 -22.58
N SER A 184 17.45 -6.37 -23.48
CA SER A 184 18.02 -7.71 -23.72
C SER A 184 19.46 -7.66 -24.20
N ASP A 185 19.79 -6.67 -25.02
CA ASP A 185 21.06 -6.60 -25.74
C ASP A 185 21.37 -5.15 -26.15
N ALA A 186 22.57 -4.94 -26.71
CA ALA A 186 23.01 -3.63 -27.19
C ALA A 186 22.23 -3.17 -28.43
N GLU A 187 21.63 -4.09 -29.18
CA GLU A 187 20.70 -3.83 -30.29
C GLU A 187 19.32 -3.36 -29.81
N LYS A 188 19.07 -3.38 -28.49
CA LYS A 188 17.83 -2.92 -27.83
C LYS A 188 16.58 -3.64 -28.34
N GLN A 189 16.65 -4.95 -28.55
CA GLN A 189 15.53 -5.73 -29.08
C GLN A 189 14.33 -5.78 -28.13
N GLU A 190 14.55 -6.13 -26.87
CA GLU A 190 13.49 -6.25 -25.87
C GLU A 190 13.72 -5.34 -24.67
N ARG A 191 12.68 -4.62 -24.27
CA ARG A 191 12.69 -3.68 -23.16
C ARG A 191 12.28 -4.35 -21.85
N PHE A 192 12.98 -4.08 -20.75
CA PHE A 192 12.62 -4.54 -19.40
C PHE A 192 12.22 -3.40 -18.44
N TYR A 193 11.23 -3.69 -17.59
CA TYR A 193 10.66 -2.81 -16.57
C TYR A 193 10.56 -3.56 -15.23
N SER A 194 11.16 -3.02 -14.17
CA SER A 194 11.15 -3.62 -12.82
C SER A 194 10.95 -2.54 -11.76
N ASP A 195 12.00 -1.81 -11.39
CA ASP A 195 11.93 -0.71 -10.44
C ASP A 195 11.55 0.61 -11.11
N MET A 196 11.17 1.61 -10.31
CA MET A 196 10.69 2.90 -10.81
C MET A 196 11.70 3.64 -11.69
N TRP A 197 13.00 3.49 -11.44
CA TRP A 197 14.05 4.13 -12.25
C TRP A 197 14.20 3.50 -13.65
N THR A 198 13.61 2.32 -13.87
CA THR A 198 13.52 1.68 -15.18
C THR A 198 12.26 2.09 -15.96
N GLY A 199 11.30 2.73 -15.29
CA GLY A 199 10.04 3.20 -15.86
C GLY A 199 10.19 4.47 -16.69
N ASP A 200 9.31 4.63 -17.67
CA ASP A 200 9.34 5.74 -18.61
C ASP A 200 9.11 7.10 -17.93
N TRP A 201 8.32 7.16 -16.84
CA TRP A 201 8.06 8.41 -16.14
C TRP A 201 9.33 9.03 -15.56
N TRP A 202 10.22 8.22 -14.97
CA TRP A 202 11.43 8.77 -14.37
C TRP A 202 12.33 9.35 -15.46
N TRP A 203 12.54 8.58 -16.53
CA TRP A 203 13.34 9.02 -17.66
C TRP A 203 12.81 10.33 -18.26
N GLU A 204 11.52 10.38 -18.61
CA GLU A 204 10.88 11.55 -19.21
C GLU A 204 10.87 12.78 -18.28
N THR A 205 10.70 12.56 -16.98
CA THR A 205 10.73 13.64 -15.99
C THR A 205 12.16 14.17 -15.85
N GLN A 206 13.16 13.29 -15.86
CA GLN A 206 14.57 13.66 -15.73
C GLN A 206 15.05 14.51 -16.92
N GLU A 207 14.55 14.23 -18.13
CA GLU A 207 14.85 15.02 -19.34
C GLU A 207 14.39 16.47 -19.24
N ARG A 208 13.34 16.75 -18.45
CA ARG A 208 12.76 18.08 -18.27
C ARG A 208 13.45 18.90 -17.17
N LEU A 209 14.37 18.31 -16.41
CA LEU A 209 15.09 18.99 -15.34
C LEU A 209 16.45 19.55 -15.78
N PRO A 210 16.99 20.55 -15.05
CA PRO A 210 18.34 21.03 -15.25
C PRO A 210 19.41 19.92 -15.18
N ASP A 211 20.53 20.14 -15.85
CA ASP A 211 21.67 19.21 -15.80
C ASP A 211 22.21 19.09 -14.37
N GLY A 212 22.60 17.87 -13.97
CA GLY A 212 23.06 17.60 -12.61
C GLY A 212 21.96 17.23 -11.61
N SER A 213 20.68 17.32 -12.00
CA SER A 213 19.54 17.08 -11.11
C SER A 213 19.34 15.61 -10.77
N THR A 214 18.73 15.34 -9.60
CA THR A 214 18.26 14.03 -9.17
C THR A 214 16.77 14.10 -8.85
N ILE A 215 15.96 13.23 -9.43
CA ILE A 215 14.55 13.11 -9.04
C ILE A 215 14.43 12.32 -7.75
N VAL A 216 13.48 12.75 -6.92
CA VAL A 216 13.02 12.00 -5.75
C VAL A 216 11.53 11.72 -5.93
N PRO A 217 11.15 10.57 -6.51
CA PRO A 217 9.75 10.25 -6.72
C PRO A 217 9.11 9.91 -5.37
N ILE A 218 8.07 10.63 -4.97
CA ILE A 218 7.36 10.37 -3.71
C ILE A 218 6.22 9.39 -4.00
N ILE A 219 6.11 8.37 -3.17
CA ILE A 219 5.04 7.37 -3.22
C ILE A 219 4.30 7.40 -1.88
N PHE A 220 2.99 7.62 -1.94
CA PHE A 220 2.13 7.58 -0.75
C PHE A 220 1.33 6.29 -0.66
N ALA A 221 1.16 5.80 0.57
CA ALA A 221 0.14 4.82 0.91
C ALA A 221 -0.76 5.43 1.98
N THR A 222 -2.08 5.36 1.81
CA THR A 222 -3.04 5.92 2.74
C THR A 222 -4.29 5.06 2.71
N ASP A 223 -4.73 4.63 3.88
CA ASP A 223 -5.98 3.93 4.03
C ASP A 223 -6.48 4.06 5.48
N LYS A 224 -7.79 3.96 5.68
CA LYS A 224 -8.40 3.96 7.01
C LYS A 224 -8.31 2.57 7.59
N THR A 225 -7.76 2.47 8.79
CA THR A 225 -7.63 1.18 9.49
C THR A 225 -8.37 1.19 10.82
N LYS A 226 -9.04 0.09 11.13
CA LYS A 226 -9.63 -0.13 12.45
C LYS A 226 -8.51 -0.43 13.45
N LEU A 227 -8.68 0.02 14.69
CA LEU A 227 -7.68 -0.12 15.75
C LEU A 227 -8.03 -1.24 16.74
N SER A 228 -9.27 -1.73 16.71
CA SER A 228 -9.69 -2.86 17.53
C SER A 228 -10.85 -3.62 16.90
N VAL A 229 -10.79 -4.94 16.99
CA VAL A 229 -11.82 -5.88 16.51
C VAL A 229 -13.11 -5.78 17.35
N PHE A 230 -12.98 -5.55 18.67
CA PHE A 230 -14.13 -5.55 19.60
C PHE A 230 -14.86 -4.20 19.77
N SER A 231 -14.28 -3.10 19.26
CA SER A 231 -14.87 -1.75 19.35
C SER A 231 -14.68 -1.05 18.01
N GLY A 232 -15.70 -1.15 17.15
CA GLY A 232 -15.68 -0.58 15.79
C GLY A 232 -15.56 0.96 15.72
N ASP A 233 -15.63 1.65 16.85
CA ASP A 233 -15.59 3.12 16.92
C ASP A 233 -14.17 3.71 16.90
N LYS A 234 -13.12 2.87 16.93
CA LYS A 234 -11.72 3.32 16.97
C LYS A 234 -11.03 3.07 15.64
N VAL A 235 -10.88 4.14 14.86
CA VAL A 235 -10.28 4.14 13.53
C VAL A 235 -9.13 5.15 13.51
N ALA A 236 -8.09 4.86 12.76
CA ALA A 236 -7.04 5.80 12.39
C ALA A 236 -6.91 5.89 10.87
N TRP A 237 -6.42 7.01 10.37
CA TRP A 237 -6.18 7.22 8.94
C TRP A 237 -4.74 7.69 8.72
N PRO A 238 -3.76 6.75 8.78
CA PRO A 238 -2.37 7.07 8.57
C PRO A 238 -2.05 7.37 7.10
N VAL A 239 -1.09 8.27 6.89
CA VAL A 239 -0.45 8.52 5.60
C VAL A 239 1.01 8.10 5.70
N TYR A 240 1.41 7.13 4.90
CA TYR A 240 2.77 6.65 4.78
C TYR A 240 3.42 7.17 3.50
N MET A 241 4.72 7.39 3.55
CA MET A 241 5.52 7.87 2.44
C MET A 241 6.80 7.05 2.28
N THR A 242 7.14 6.70 1.05
CA THR A 242 8.46 6.22 0.64
C THR A 242 8.89 6.97 -0.62
N ILE A 243 10.12 6.72 -1.08
CA ILE A 243 10.64 7.26 -2.33
C ILE A 243 10.91 6.17 -3.37
N GLY A 244 10.82 6.56 -4.65
CA GLY A 244 11.13 5.71 -5.81
C GLY A 244 12.60 5.35 -5.95
N ASN A 245 13.49 6.09 -5.28
CA ASN A 245 14.94 5.85 -5.28
C ASN A 245 15.36 4.54 -4.63
N ILE A 246 14.52 3.95 -3.80
CA ILE A 246 14.80 2.69 -3.11
C ILE A 246 14.22 1.54 -3.93
N SER A 247 15.00 0.48 -4.10
CA SER A 247 14.54 -0.76 -4.72
C SER A 247 13.25 -1.26 -4.07
N LYS A 248 12.30 -1.73 -4.89
CA LYS A 248 11.01 -2.21 -4.39
C LYS A 248 11.16 -3.36 -3.39
N ASP A 249 12.19 -4.20 -3.53
CA ASP A 249 12.46 -5.32 -2.62
C ASP A 249 12.79 -4.84 -1.20
N VAL A 250 13.53 -3.73 -1.08
CA VAL A 250 13.81 -3.10 0.21
C VAL A 250 12.59 -2.35 0.73
N ARG A 251 11.82 -1.68 -0.14
CA ARG A 251 10.57 -1.00 0.28
C ARG A 251 9.53 -1.96 0.85
N ARG A 252 9.47 -3.20 0.35
CA ARG A 252 8.54 -4.23 0.82
C ARG A 252 8.97 -4.86 2.15
N LYS A 253 10.25 -4.75 2.53
CA LYS A 253 10.77 -5.22 3.82
C LYS A 253 10.58 -4.15 4.89
N ILE A 254 9.50 -4.24 5.64
CA ILE A 254 9.16 -3.21 6.65
C ILE A 254 10.25 -3.07 7.73
N SER A 255 10.97 -4.15 8.04
CA SER A 255 12.12 -4.15 8.94
C SER A 255 13.27 -3.24 8.49
N GLN A 256 13.37 -2.92 7.19
CA GLN A 256 14.34 -1.96 6.65
C GLN A 256 13.93 -0.51 6.89
N ARG A 257 12.68 -0.28 7.33
CA ARG A 257 12.08 1.04 7.54
C ARG A 257 12.36 1.98 6.37
N ALA A 258 12.04 1.56 5.15
CA ALA A 258 12.10 2.44 3.97
C ALA A 258 10.91 3.42 3.90
N TRP A 259 9.86 3.19 4.70
CA TRP A 259 8.68 4.02 4.80
C TRP A 259 8.73 4.94 6.02
N ARG A 260 8.07 6.10 5.93
CA ARG A 260 7.83 7.03 7.03
C ARG A 260 6.34 7.29 7.17
N LEU A 261 5.85 7.29 8.40
CA LEU A 261 4.51 7.78 8.71
C LEU A 261 4.55 9.31 8.74
N VAL A 262 3.96 9.96 7.73
CA VAL A 262 4.01 11.42 7.54
C VAL A 262 2.80 12.14 8.15
N GLY A 263 1.72 11.43 8.48
CA GLY A 263 0.58 12.05 9.13
C GLY A 263 -0.51 11.08 9.57
N TYR A 264 -1.39 11.58 10.44
CA TYR A 264 -2.68 10.97 10.75
C TYR A 264 -3.78 11.95 10.34
N LEU A 265 -4.57 11.58 9.34
CA LEU A 265 -5.71 12.37 8.89
C LEU A 265 -6.83 12.30 9.95
N PRO A 266 -7.49 13.43 10.24
CA PRO A 266 -8.61 13.44 11.17
C PRO A 266 -9.81 12.69 10.61
N ILE A 267 -10.56 12.04 11.51
CA ILE A 267 -11.85 11.42 11.20
C ILE A 267 -12.93 12.25 11.88
N ALA A 268 -13.57 13.11 11.10
CA ALA A 268 -14.66 13.97 11.56
C ALA A 268 -15.99 13.20 11.53
N LYS A 269 -16.88 13.51 12.49
CA LYS A 269 -18.26 13.00 12.49
C LYS A 269 -19.16 13.82 11.55
N MET A 270 -18.79 15.08 11.30
CA MET A 270 -19.56 16.03 10.51
C MET A 270 -20.96 16.27 11.10
N ASP A 271 -21.09 16.21 12.43
CA ASP A 271 -22.38 16.35 13.11
C ASP A 271 -22.95 17.76 13.06
N CYS A 272 -22.10 18.75 12.75
CA CYS A 272 -22.47 20.13 12.47
C CYS A 272 -23.25 20.31 11.15
N PHE A 273 -23.43 19.25 10.35
CA PHE A 273 -24.25 19.27 9.13
C PHE A 273 -25.59 18.54 9.28
N GLN A 274 -26.64 19.09 8.66
CA GLN A 274 -28.01 18.58 8.71
C GLN A 274 -28.20 17.29 7.91
N ASN A 275 -27.65 17.21 6.70
CA ASN A 275 -27.90 16.12 5.76
C ASN A 275 -26.63 15.30 5.43
N GLN A 276 -26.82 14.07 4.98
CA GLN A 276 -25.72 13.13 4.71
C GLN A 276 -24.87 13.55 3.51
N GLU A 277 -25.45 14.21 2.51
CA GLU A 277 -24.72 14.66 1.32
C GLU A 277 -23.67 15.74 1.68
N ALA A 278 -24.06 16.74 2.47
CA ALA A 278 -23.18 17.77 2.97
C ALA A 278 -22.05 17.17 3.83
N ARG A 279 -22.36 16.19 4.69
CA ARG A 279 -21.35 15.45 5.46
C ARG A 279 -20.33 14.77 4.54
N ARG A 280 -20.78 14.08 3.48
CA ARG A 280 -19.90 13.40 2.51
C ARG A 280 -19.01 14.40 1.77
N ILE A 281 -19.58 15.49 1.25
CA ILE A 281 -18.83 16.52 0.52
C ILE A 281 -17.77 17.17 1.42
N ASN A 282 -18.13 17.53 2.65
CA ASN A 282 -17.19 18.15 3.58
C ASN A 282 -16.11 17.16 4.05
N ASN A 283 -16.41 15.86 4.14
CA ASN A 283 -15.39 14.83 4.40
C ASN A 283 -14.36 14.77 3.26
N TRP A 284 -14.80 14.86 2.00
CA TRP A 284 -13.88 14.94 0.87
C TRP A 284 -13.04 16.22 0.93
N GLN A 285 -13.65 17.37 1.22
CA GLN A 285 -12.92 18.63 1.35
C GLN A 285 -11.89 18.59 2.49
N LEU A 286 -12.24 17.98 3.64
CA LEU A 286 -11.33 17.80 4.77
C LEU A 286 -10.10 16.99 4.36
N TYR A 287 -10.29 15.88 3.64
CA TYR A 287 -9.18 15.07 3.12
C TYR A 287 -8.24 15.91 2.26
N HIS A 288 -8.77 16.65 1.28
CA HIS A 288 -7.96 17.46 0.38
C HIS A 288 -7.31 18.66 1.09
N GLU A 289 -7.93 19.28 2.08
CA GLU A 289 -7.27 20.30 2.90
C GLU A 289 -6.10 19.70 3.69
N CYS A 290 -6.29 18.54 4.32
CA CYS A 290 -5.22 17.86 5.07
C CYS A 290 -4.04 17.46 4.17
N MET A 291 -4.32 16.82 3.04
CA MET A 291 -3.28 16.45 2.07
C MET A 291 -2.60 17.68 1.46
N SER A 292 -3.32 18.80 1.33
CA SER A 292 -2.71 20.06 0.88
C SER A 292 -1.73 20.62 1.91
N ARG A 293 -2.01 20.47 3.20
CA ARG A 293 -1.07 20.84 4.27
C ARG A 293 0.16 19.96 4.27
N ILE A 294 -0.03 18.64 4.20
CA ILE A 294 1.06 17.66 4.11
C ILE A 294 1.94 17.95 2.89
N CYS A 295 1.34 18.14 1.70
CA CYS A 295 2.06 18.41 0.45
C CYS A 295 2.55 19.86 0.28
N LYS A 296 2.34 20.74 1.26
CA LYS A 296 2.63 22.18 1.14
C LYS A 296 4.05 22.49 0.65
N PRO A 297 5.12 21.81 1.13
CA PRO A 297 6.49 22.07 0.65
C PRO A 297 6.70 21.78 -0.84
N LEU A 298 5.90 20.90 -1.44
CA LEU A 298 6.09 20.43 -2.82
C LEU A 298 5.55 21.42 -3.86
N TYR A 299 4.58 22.27 -3.52
CA TYR A 299 3.97 23.21 -4.47
C TYR A 299 4.97 24.21 -5.06
N SER A 300 6.04 24.51 -4.34
CA SER A 300 7.08 25.44 -4.77
C SER A 300 8.27 24.77 -5.44
N LEU A 301 8.22 23.46 -5.74
CA LEU A 301 9.35 22.68 -6.24
C LEU A 301 9.10 22.17 -7.66
N GLY A 302 8.91 23.07 -8.63
CA GLY A 302 8.77 22.73 -10.06
C GLY A 302 10.09 22.51 -10.81
N PRO A 303 10.07 21.98 -12.04
CA PRO A 303 11.25 21.81 -12.89
C PRO A 303 12.04 23.10 -13.16
N GLU A 304 11.38 24.26 -13.13
CA GLU A 304 11.94 25.60 -13.29
C GLU A 304 12.65 26.13 -12.04
N THR A 305 12.56 25.42 -10.91
CA THR A 305 13.12 25.84 -9.63
C THR A 305 14.55 25.31 -9.47
N ARG A 306 15.21 25.69 -8.37
CA ARG A 306 16.55 25.19 -8.03
C ARG A 306 16.53 23.80 -7.40
N GLY A 307 15.37 23.21 -7.10
CA GLY A 307 15.27 22.01 -6.28
C GLY A 307 15.75 22.24 -4.84
N VAL A 308 16.05 21.14 -4.12
CA VAL A 308 16.54 21.12 -2.74
C VAL A 308 17.87 20.38 -2.67
N GLN A 309 18.86 20.93 -1.98
CA GLN A 309 20.13 20.23 -1.79
C GLN A 309 20.01 19.26 -0.60
N ILE A 310 20.14 17.96 -0.85
CA ILE A 310 19.96 16.92 0.17
C ILE A 310 21.22 16.06 0.27
N GLY A 311 21.66 15.77 1.49
CA GLY A 311 22.68 14.78 1.79
C GLY A 311 22.13 13.37 1.61
N CYS A 312 22.79 12.55 0.79
CA CYS A 312 22.34 11.20 0.49
C CYS A 312 23.15 10.13 1.25
N ALA A 313 22.58 8.94 1.34
CA ALA A 313 23.09 7.76 2.04
C ALA A 313 24.50 7.32 1.61
N ASP A 314 24.92 7.68 0.39
CA ASP A 314 26.27 7.40 -0.11
C ASP A 314 27.33 8.44 0.30
N GLY A 315 26.99 9.38 1.18
CA GLY A 315 27.91 10.40 1.72
C GLY A 315 28.12 11.60 0.79
N PHE A 316 27.19 11.85 -0.14
CA PHE A 316 27.27 12.99 -1.07
C PHE A 316 26.00 13.82 -1.08
N ALA A 317 26.15 15.13 -1.20
CA ALA A 317 25.04 16.04 -1.46
C ALA A 317 24.65 16.00 -2.94
N ARG A 318 23.33 16.09 -3.22
CA ARG A 318 22.78 16.18 -4.58
C ARG A 318 21.75 17.28 -4.70
N GLN A 319 21.54 17.78 -5.92
CA GLN A 319 20.44 18.69 -6.23
C GLN A 319 19.19 17.86 -6.52
N CYS A 320 18.33 17.72 -5.50
CA CYS A 320 17.15 16.86 -5.52
C CYS A 320 15.89 17.62 -5.94
N TYR A 321 15.02 16.94 -6.70
CA TYR A 321 13.70 17.42 -7.12
C TYR A 321 12.64 16.43 -6.66
N PRO A 322 12.04 16.66 -5.48
CA PRO A 322 10.93 15.88 -4.97
C PRO A 322 9.65 16.08 -5.79
N PHE A 323 9.10 15.00 -6.35
CA PHE A 323 7.83 15.03 -7.07
C PHE A 323 6.93 13.92 -6.60
N LEU A 324 5.67 14.25 -6.30
CA LEU A 324 4.65 13.23 -6.10
C LEU A 324 4.49 12.42 -7.38
N SER A 325 4.51 11.08 -7.25
CA SER A 325 4.54 10.16 -8.37
C SER A 325 3.36 9.19 -8.34
N VAL A 326 3.21 8.41 -7.27
CA VAL A 326 2.25 7.30 -7.16
C VAL A 326 1.55 7.29 -5.81
N PHE A 327 0.28 6.87 -5.81
CA PHE A 327 -0.50 6.45 -4.65
C PHE A 327 -0.74 4.93 -4.72
N THR A 328 -0.40 4.23 -3.64
CA THR A 328 -0.70 2.82 -3.42
C THR A 328 -1.92 2.72 -2.51
N VAL A 329 -3.10 2.70 -3.12
CA VAL A 329 -4.40 2.79 -2.44
C VAL A 329 -5.45 1.94 -3.15
N ASP A 330 -6.51 1.59 -2.44
CA ASP A 330 -7.63 0.81 -2.95
C ASP A 330 -8.58 1.66 -3.83
N HIS A 331 -9.64 1.06 -4.38
CA HIS A 331 -10.52 1.76 -5.35
C HIS A 331 -11.32 2.94 -4.75
N PRO A 332 -12.00 2.79 -3.60
CA PRO A 332 -12.64 3.92 -2.92
C PRO A 332 -11.71 5.11 -2.67
N GLU A 333 -10.50 4.86 -2.17
CA GLU A 333 -9.53 5.92 -1.88
C GLU A 333 -8.94 6.52 -3.17
N ARG A 334 -8.73 5.73 -4.23
CA ARG A 334 -8.38 6.26 -5.57
C ARG A 334 -9.41 7.26 -6.05
N CYS A 335 -10.70 6.91 -5.94
CA CYS A 335 -11.81 7.77 -6.33
C CYS A 335 -11.88 9.04 -5.44
N LEU A 336 -11.59 8.94 -4.14
CA LEU A 336 -11.46 10.10 -3.26
C LEU A 336 -10.35 11.05 -3.76
N ILE A 337 -9.14 10.54 -3.93
CA ILE A 337 -7.97 11.33 -4.35
C ILE A 337 -8.20 11.94 -5.73
N ALA A 338 -8.74 11.18 -6.69
CA ALA A 338 -9.01 11.63 -8.05
C ALA A 338 -10.18 12.62 -8.16
N CYS A 339 -10.92 12.87 -7.07
CA CYS A 339 -12.19 13.58 -7.10
C CYS A 339 -13.17 12.94 -8.10
N CYS A 340 -13.23 11.61 -8.12
CA CYS A 340 -14.07 10.81 -9.02
C CYS A 340 -15.13 10.05 -8.22
N LYS A 341 -16.33 9.87 -8.79
CA LYS A 341 -17.37 9.01 -8.20
C LYS A 341 -16.92 7.54 -8.30
N GLU A 342 -17.25 6.72 -7.31
CA GLU A 342 -16.79 5.32 -7.20
C GLU A 342 -17.26 4.43 -8.35
N ASN A 343 -18.42 4.74 -8.92
CA ASN A 343 -18.96 4.06 -10.09
C ASN A 343 -18.41 4.60 -11.42
N TYR A 344 -17.29 5.33 -11.43
CA TYR A 344 -16.58 5.77 -12.64
C TYR A 344 -15.12 5.34 -12.56
N CYS A 345 -14.45 5.22 -13.71
CA CYS A 345 -13.01 5.00 -13.73
C CYS A 345 -12.28 6.30 -13.35
N PRO A 346 -11.34 6.29 -12.39
CA PRO A 346 -10.53 7.47 -12.05
C PRO A 346 -9.45 7.79 -13.09
N GLU A 347 -9.21 6.93 -14.09
CA GLU A 347 -8.13 7.10 -15.07
C GLU A 347 -8.62 7.44 -16.48
N CYS A 348 -9.79 6.94 -16.88
CA CYS A 348 -10.37 7.17 -18.21
C CYS A 348 -11.83 7.61 -18.13
N GLU A 349 -12.34 8.11 -19.26
CA GLU A 349 -13.70 8.66 -19.39
C GLU A 349 -14.74 7.60 -19.78
N VAL A 350 -14.46 6.31 -19.52
CA VAL A 350 -15.44 5.23 -19.76
C VAL A 350 -16.73 5.51 -18.98
N LYS A 351 -17.88 5.27 -19.62
CA LYS A 351 -19.17 5.40 -18.94
C LYS A 351 -19.38 4.21 -18.01
N PRO A 352 -20.19 4.36 -16.94
CA PRO A 352 -20.39 3.29 -15.98
C PRO A 352 -20.88 1.98 -16.60
N ASN A 353 -21.75 2.08 -17.60
CA ASN A 353 -22.37 0.92 -18.25
C ASN A 353 -21.57 0.33 -19.41
N ASP A 354 -20.43 0.93 -19.75
CA ASP A 354 -19.53 0.49 -20.83
C ASP A 354 -18.21 -0.09 -20.29
N ARG A 355 -18.06 -0.19 -18.95
CA ARG A 355 -16.84 -0.67 -18.27
C ARG A 355 -16.50 -2.12 -18.61
N GLY A 356 -17.50 -2.92 -18.93
CA GLY A 356 -17.29 -4.32 -19.29
C GLY A 356 -16.62 -4.49 -20.65
N GLU A 357 -16.58 -3.48 -21.50
CA GLU A 357 -16.04 -3.58 -22.85
C GLU A 357 -14.51 -3.54 -22.88
N HIS A 358 -13.91 -4.32 -23.78
CA HIS A 358 -12.45 -4.34 -23.98
C HIS A 358 -11.97 -3.25 -24.95
N THR A 359 -12.65 -2.11 -24.96
CA THR A 359 -12.34 -0.98 -25.82
C THR A 359 -11.69 0.15 -25.01
N PRO A 360 -10.46 0.56 -25.33
CA PRO A 360 -9.82 1.69 -24.66
C PRO A 360 -10.68 2.95 -24.72
N SER A 361 -10.92 3.55 -23.57
CA SER A 361 -11.56 4.86 -23.46
C SER A 361 -10.51 5.97 -23.37
N PRO A 362 -10.83 7.21 -23.79
CA PRO A 362 -9.90 8.33 -23.65
C PRO A 362 -9.45 8.51 -22.18
N PRO A 363 -8.16 8.75 -21.93
CA PRO A 363 -7.68 9.02 -20.58
C PRO A 363 -8.25 10.35 -20.09
N ARG A 364 -8.57 10.42 -18.80
CA ARG A 364 -8.98 11.68 -18.18
C ARG A 364 -7.86 12.69 -18.28
N SER A 365 -8.23 13.89 -18.65
CA SER A 365 -7.32 15.00 -18.83
C SER A 365 -7.46 15.99 -17.68
N ARG A 366 -6.40 16.78 -17.43
CA ARG A 366 -6.46 17.90 -16.47
C ARG A 366 -7.53 18.94 -16.84
N SER A 367 -8.03 18.97 -18.08
CA SER A 367 -9.19 19.79 -18.48
C SER A 367 -10.45 19.48 -17.67
N SER A 368 -10.57 18.30 -17.03
CA SER A 368 -11.64 18.03 -16.06
C SER A 368 -11.67 19.07 -14.92
N LEU A 369 -10.53 19.69 -14.60
CA LEU A 369 -10.44 20.78 -13.63
C LEU A 369 -11.13 22.07 -14.11
N GLU A 370 -11.20 22.32 -15.41
CA GLU A 370 -11.83 23.53 -15.96
C GLU A 370 -13.33 23.56 -15.60
N TYR A 371 -13.97 22.39 -15.55
CA TYR A 371 -15.37 22.26 -15.11
C TYR A 371 -15.53 22.52 -13.61
N ILE A 372 -14.60 22.02 -12.78
CA ILE A 372 -14.60 22.30 -11.34
C ILE A 372 -14.34 23.80 -11.08
N ASP A 373 -13.42 24.40 -11.83
CA ASP A 373 -13.10 25.83 -11.74
C ASP A 373 -14.27 26.69 -12.18
N ALA A 374 -14.91 26.37 -13.30
CA ALA A 374 -16.11 27.05 -13.76
C ALA A 374 -17.21 27.00 -12.70
N PHE A 375 -17.48 25.82 -12.12
CA PHE A 375 -18.48 25.67 -11.06
C PHE A 375 -18.11 26.43 -9.78
N ARG A 376 -16.83 26.44 -9.40
CA ARG A 376 -16.36 27.24 -8.25
C ARG A 376 -16.63 28.73 -8.49
N ASP A 377 -16.34 29.21 -9.69
CA ASP A 377 -16.44 30.63 -10.03
C ASP A 377 -17.92 31.06 -10.24
N ASN A 378 -18.78 30.15 -10.68
CA ASN A 378 -20.22 30.33 -10.75
C ASN A 378 -20.98 29.07 -10.27
N PRO A 379 -21.36 29.02 -8.97
CA PRO A 379 -22.07 27.87 -8.37
C PRO A 379 -23.48 27.61 -8.94
N TYR A 380 -24.00 28.51 -9.77
CA TYR A 380 -25.29 28.34 -10.45
C TYR A 380 -25.14 27.69 -11.84
N LEU A 381 -23.92 27.35 -12.27
CA LEU A 381 -23.71 26.57 -13.48
C LEU A 381 -24.33 25.18 -13.34
N ASP A 382 -24.85 24.70 -14.47
CA ASP A 382 -25.35 23.34 -14.57
C ASP A 382 -24.24 22.33 -14.24
N ARG A 383 -24.60 21.32 -13.46
CA ARG A 383 -23.71 20.21 -13.08
C ARG A 383 -23.63 19.13 -14.14
N ALA A 384 -24.38 19.23 -15.24
CA ALA A 384 -24.44 18.23 -16.30
C ALA A 384 -23.06 17.71 -16.75
N ASP A 385 -22.06 18.59 -16.95
CA ASP A 385 -20.72 18.15 -17.33
C ASP A 385 -19.94 17.46 -16.20
N ILE A 386 -20.09 17.94 -14.96
CA ILE A 386 -19.48 17.32 -13.77
C ILE A 386 -20.06 15.92 -13.57
N ASP A 387 -21.38 15.79 -13.70
CA ASP A 387 -22.09 14.52 -13.55
C ASP A 387 -21.80 13.57 -14.71
N ARG A 388 -21.76 14.07 -15.96
CA ARG A 388 -21.36 13.30 -17.15
C ARG A 388 -19.95 12.73 -17.02
N LEU A 389 -19.02 13.51 -16.47
CA LEU A 389 -17.65 13.08 -16.23
C LEU A 389 -17.50 12.28 -14.94
N GLY A 390 -18.55 12.13 -14.12
CA GLY A 390 -18.49 11.42 -12.86
C GLY A 390 -17.53 12.04 -11.85
N LEU A 391 -17.42 13.37 -11.82
CA LEU A 391 -16.54 14.08 -10.89
C LEU A 391 -17.26 14.36 -9.56
N ARG A 392 -16.49 14.36 -8.46
CA ARG A 392 -16.90 14.85 -7.14
C ARG A 392 -16.57 16.33 -7.04
N LEU A 393 -17.48 17.11 -6.47
CA LEU A 393 -17.28 18.54 -6.29
C LEU A 393 -16.36 18.83 -5.09
N VAL A 394 -15.06 18.67 -5.31
CA VAL A 394 -14.00 19.12 -4.40
C VAL A 394 -13.45 20.43 -4.95
N LEU A 395 -13.70 21.55 -4.24
CA LEU A 395 -13.39 22.90 -4.74
C LEU A 395 -11.88 23.19 -4.83
N LYS A 396 -11.08 22.53 -3.98
CA LYS A 396 -9.63 22.72 -3.89
C LYS A 396 -8.90 21.37 -3.78
N PRO A 397 -8.85 20.57 -4.86
CA PRO A 397 -8.08 19.33 -4.83
C PRO A 397 -6.61 19.63 -4.56
N PHE A 398 -5.99 19.00 -3.55
CA PHE A 398 -4.60 19.28 -3.17
C PHE A 398 -3.63 19.14 -4.35
N TRP A 399 -3.81 18.12 -5.19
CA TRP A 399 -2.92 17.84 -6.32
C TRP A 399 -3.01 18.85 -7.47
N ARG A 400 -3.94 19.82 -7.42
CA ARG A 400 -4.15 20.80 -8.50
C ARG A 400 -2.88 21.56 -8.85
N ASN A 401 -2.13 22.01 -7.85
CA ASN A 401 -0.93 22.84 -8.05
C ASN A 401 0.38 22.08 -7.87
N LEU A 402 0.32 20.75 -7.72
CA LEU A 402 1.55 19.96 -7.62
C LEU A 402 2.30 19.95 -8.96
N PRO A 403 3.61 20.25 -8.96
CA PRO A 403 4.41 20.21 -10.17
C PRO A 403 4.54 18.76 -10.67
N VAL A 404 4.53 18.58 -11.99
CA VAL A 404 4.71 17.28 -12.70
C VAL A 404 3.59 16.24 -12.46
N PHE A 405 2.93 16.25 -11.30
CA PHE A 405 1.96 15.23 -10.91
C PHE A 405 0.65 15.31 -11.72
N HIS A 406 0.21 14.13 -12.19
CA HIS A 406 -1.03 13.95 -12.93
C HIS A 406 -1.88 12.89 -12.23
N VAL A 407 -2.87 13.32 -11.45
CA VAL A 407 -3.65 12.44 -10.55
C VAL A 407 -4.23 11.22 -11.27
N TYR A 408 -4.82 11.38 -12.45
CA TYR A 408 -5.46 10.30 -13.20
C TYR A 408 -4.48 9.28 -13.81
N ARG A 409 -3.18 9.41 -13.52
CA ARG A 409 -2.15 8.44 -13.92
C ARG A 409 -1.23 8.06 -12.75
N GLY A 410 -1.61 8.46 -11.53
CA GLY A 410 -0.83 8.27 -10.30
C GLY A 410 -1.28 7.08 -9.46
N PHE A 411 -2.16 6.21 -9.97
CA PHE A 411 -2.72 5.08 -9.22
C PHE A 411 -2.25 3.76 -9.82
N ALA A 412 -1.14 3.21 -9.32
CA ALA A 412 -0.70 1.89 -9.78
C ALA A 412 -1.76 0.83 -9.41
N PRO A 413 -2.10 -0.12 -10.31
CA PRO A 413 -3.02 -1.20 -10.01
C PRO A 413 -2.59 -1.99 -8.78
N ASP A 414 -3.56 -2.34 -7.94
CA ASP A 414 -3.30 -3.05 -6.70
C ASP A 414 -3.52 -4.55 -6.92
N ILE A 415 -2.50 -5.37 -6.69
CA ILE A 415 -2.60 -6.79 -6.96
C ILE A 415 -3.53 -7.47 -5.94
N LEU A 416 -3.43 -7.12 -4.66
CA LEU A 416 -4.20 -7.77 -3.60
C LEU A 416 -5.70 -7.49 -3.69
N HIS A 417 -6.14 -6.24 -3.52
CA HIS A 417 -7.57 -5.91 -3.42
C HIS A 417 -8.27 -5.89 -4.78
N GLN A 418 -7.54 -5.60 -5.86
CA GLN A 418 -8.11 -5.55 -7.20
C GLN A 418 -8.14 -6.93 -7.85
N LEU A 419 -7.01 -7.64 -7.90
CA LEU A 419 -6.88 -8.86 -8.68
C LEU A 419 -7.23 -10.11 -7.86
N HIS A 420 -6.48 -10.38 -6.78
CA HIS A 420 -6.66 -11.59 -5.96
C HIS A 420 -8.02 -11.62 -5.24
N LYS A 421 -8.31 -10.59 -4.42
CA LYS A 421 -9.57 -10.47 -3.66
C LYS A 421 -10.72 -10.11 -4.59
N GLY A 422 -10.53 -9.11 -5.46
CA GLY A 422 -11.59 -8.52 -6.28
C GLY A 422 -12.02 -9.38 -7.47
N VAL A 423 -11.16 -9.49 -8.48
CA VAL A 423 -11.51 -10.16 -9.75
C VAL A 423 -11.56 -11.68 -9.58
N PHE A 424 -10.57 -12.27 -8.94
CA PHE A 424 -10.52 -13.72 -8.77
C PHE A 424 -11.53 -14.20 -7.73
N HIS A 425 -11.34 -13.87 -6.46
CA HIS A 425 -12.16 -14.43 -5.38
C HIS A 425 -13.61 -13.91 -5.38
N SER A 426 -13.83 -12.59 -5.39
CA SER A 426 -15.19 -12.03 -5.25
C SER A 426 -16.08 -12.23 -6.48
N HIS A 427 -15.49 -12.54 -7.64
CA HIS A 427 -16.22 -12.64 -8.90
C HIS A 427 -16.02 -13.98 -9.58
N LEU A 428 -14.82 -14.29 -10.07
CA LEU A 428 -14.60 -15.50 -10.86
C LEU A 428 -14.94 -16.78 -10.07
N VAL A 429 -14.51 -16.88 -8.81
CA VAL A 429 -14.82 -18.03 -7.95
C VAL A 429 -16.33 -18.16 -7.73
N ASP A 430 -17.03 -17.07 -7.39
CA ASP A 430 -18.49 -17.08 -7.25
C ASP A 430 -19.19 -17.57 -8.53
N TRP A 431 -18.79 -17.06 -9.69
CA TRP A 431 -19.38 -17.45 -10.97
C TRP A 431 -19.20 -18.94 -11.25
N CYS A 432 -17.98 -19.46 -11.05
CA CYS A 432 -17.70 -20.87 -11.25
C CYS A 432 -18.42 -21.77 -10.23
N CYS A 433 -18.53 -21.35 -8.96
CA CYS A 433 -19.30 -22.07 -7.94
C CYS A 433 -20.78 -22.13 -8.30
N ARG A 434 -21.36 -21.06 -8.85
CA ARG A 434 -22.76 -21.05 -9.31
C ARG A 434 -23.01 -21.93 -10.53
N ILE A 435 -22.00 -22.15 -11.38
CA ILE A 435 -22.08 -23.04 -12.55
C ILE A 435 -22.01 -24.51 -12.11
N LEU A 436 -20.98 -24.86 -11.32
CA LEU A 436 -20.68 -26.25 -10.97
C LEU A 436 -21.48 -26.75 -9.75
N GLY A 437 -21.87 -25.84 -8.87
CA GLY A 437 -22.45 -26.13 -7.57
C GLY A 437 -21.39 -26.23 -6.47
N ASP A 438 -21.67 -25.62 -5.32
CA ASP A 438 -20.77 -25.58 -4.15
C ASP A 438 -20.29 -26.97 -3.73
N GLU A 439 -21.19 -27.97 -3.70
CA GLU A 439 -20.85 -29.34 -3.29
C GLU A 439 -19.82 -30.00 -4.23
N GLU A 440 -19.94 -29.76 -5.53
CA GLU A 440 -19.05 -30.32 -6.54
C GLU A 440 -17.68 -29.62 -6.49
N VAL A 441 -17.66 -28.29 -6.39
CA VAL A 441 -16.42 -27.52 -6.23
C VAL A 441 -15.67 -27.97 -4.97
N ASP A 442 -16.38 -28.09 -3.85
CA ASP A 442 -15.84 -28.62 -2.60
C ASP A 442 -15.28 -30.04 -2.75
N ALA A 443 -16.00 -30.93 -3.45
CA ALA A 443 -15.55 -32.30 -3.69
C ALA A 443 -14.25 -32.33 -4.52
N ARG A 444 -14.13 -31.46 -5.52
CA ARG A 444 -12.92 -31.34 -6.34
C ARG A 444 -11.73 -30.83 -5.55
N PHE A 445 -11.90 -29.76 -4.77
CA PHE A 445 -10.85 -29.27 -3.86
C PHE A 445 -10.37 -30.36 -2.87
N LYS A 446 -11.29 -31.16 -2.32
CA LYS A 446 -10.98 -32.28 -1.43
C LYS A 446 -10.23 -33.42 -2.15
N SER A 447 -10.50 -33.62 -3.44
CA SER A 447 -9.90 -34.70 -4.24
C SER A 447 -8.48 -34.40 -4.73
N LEU A 448 -8.04 -33.13 -4.67
CA LEU A 448 -6.71 -32.75 -5.14
C LEU A 448 -5.62 -33.49 -4.36
N PRO A 449 -4.64 -34.12 -5.06
CA PRO A 449 -3.51 -34.76 -4.41
C PRO A 449 -2.75 -33.80 -3.51
N ARG A 450 -2.29 -34.30 -2.35
CA ARG A 450 -1.42 -33.52 -1.47
C ARG A 450 -0.06 -33.32 -2.12
N HIS A 451 0.45 -32.10 -2.05
CA HIS A 451 1.80 -31.75 -2.48
C HIS A 451 2.41 -30.79 -1.46
N SER A 452 3.72 -30.89 -1.19
CA SER A 452 4.38 -30.09 -0.15
C SER A 452 4.34 -28.59 -0.42
N SER A 453 4.20 -28.19 -1.69
CA SER A 453 4.20 -26.78 -2.12
C SER A 453 2.79 -26.19 -2.35
N LEU A 454 1.71 -26.94 -2.09
CA LEU A 454 0.33 -26.51 -2.34
C LEU A 454 -0.53 -26.67 -1.09
N ARG A 455 -1.34 -25.67 -0.76
CA ARG A 455 -2.34 -25.81 0.30
C ARG A 455 -3.42 -26.81 -0.08
N HIS A 456 -3.74 -27.71 0.84
CA HIS A 456 -4.80 -28.69 0.65
C HIS A 456 -6.08 -28.26 1.37
N PHE A 457 -7.13 -27.96 0.61
CA PHE A 457 -8.44 -27.54 1.10
C PHE A 457 -9.31 -28.73 1.53
N HIS A 458 -8.90 -29.41 2.62
CA HIS A 458 -9.51 -30.66 3.10
C HIS A 458 -11.01 -30.57 3.48
N LYS A 459 -11.51 -29.36 3.77
CA LYS A 459 -12.92 -29.10 4.05
C LYS A 459 -13.67 -28.54 2.85
N GLY A 460 -13.01 -28.35 1.72
CA GLY A 460 -13.50 -27.53 0.61
C GLY A 460 -13.30 -26.04 0.88
N ILE A 461 -13.88 -25.19 0.03
CA ILE A 461 -13.78 -23.73 0.12
C ILE A 461 -15.06 -23.10 0.66
N SER A 462 -16.21 -23.75 0.52
CA SER A 462 -17.51 -23.17 0.92
C SER A 462 -17.68 -22.99 2.43
N LYS A 463 -16.80 -23.59 3.24
CA LYS A 463 -16.81 -23.48 4.71
C LYS A 463 -15.87 -22.41 5.26
N ILE A 464 -15.10 -21.76 4.40
CA ILE A 464 -14.15 -20.72 4.79
C ILE A 464 -14.91 -19.40 4.82
N SER A 465 -15.14 -18.87 6.03
CA SER A 465 -15.84 -17.61 6.24
C SER A 465 -14.91 -16.40 6.19
N GLN A 466 -13.65 -16.57 6.58
CA GLN A 466 -12.63 -15.54 6.58
C GLN A 466 -11.51 -15.97 5.65
N TRP A 467 -11.27 -15.14 4.64
CA TRP A 467 -10.25 -15.38 3.63
C TRP A 467 -9.09 -14.40 3.81
N THR A 468 -7.88 -14.95 3.79
CA THR A 468 -6.63 -14.19 3.81
C THR A 468 -6.05 -14.03 2.41
N GLY A 469 -5.19 -13.01 2.21
CA GLY A 469 -4.45 -12.82 0.96
C GLY A 469 -3.64 -14.06 0.54
N ARG A 470 -3.09 -14.79 1.52
CA ARG A 470 -2.38 -16.05 1.29
C ARG A 470 -3.32 -17.14 0.77
N GLU A 471 -4.53 -17.23 1.28
CA GLU A 471 -5.51 -18.23 0.85
C GLU A 471 -6.01 -18.01 -0.56
N PHE A 472 -6.21 -16.76 -0.99
CA PHE A 472 -6.54 -16.45 -2.39
C PHE A 472 -5.45 -16.99 -3.32
N LYS A 473 -4.19 -16.65 -3.06
CA LYS A 473 -3.04 -17.09 -3.87
C LYS A 473 -2.87 -18.62 -3.91
N GLU A 474 -3.14 -19.30 -2.79
CA GLU A 474 -3.10 -20.77 -2.75
C GLU A 474 -4.26 -21.40 -3.53
N MET A 475 -5.44 -20.78 -3.53
CA MET A 475 -6.57 -21.23 -4.34
C MET A 475 -6.27 -21.07 -5.84
N GLU A 476 -5.72 -19.93 -6.25
CA GLU A 476 -5.38 -19.62 -7.65
C GLU A 476 -4.53 -20.72 -8.29
N LYS A 477 -3.54 -21.26 -7.55
CA LYS A 477 -2.62 -22.32 -8.01
C LYS A 477 -3.32 -23.59 -8.48
N VAL A 478 -4.50 -23.89 -7.94
CA VAL A 478 -5.22 -25.15 -8.19
C VAL A 478 -6.61 -24.94 -8.78
N PHE A 479 -7.01 -23.70 -9.05
CA PHE A 479 -8.37 -23.37 -9.46
C PHE A 479 -8.72 -23.87 -10.86
N VAL A 480 -7.78 -23.81 -11.83
CA VAL A 480 -8.04 -24.31 -13.20
C VAL A 480 -8.45 -25.80 -13.18
N PRO A 481 -7.68 -26.72 -12.55
CA PRO A 481 -8.10 -28.11 -12.38
C PRO A 481 -9.48 -28.29 -11.73
N VAL A 482 -9.86 -27.42 -10.79
CA VAL A 482 -11.16 -27.49 -10.11
C VAL A 482 -12.31 -27.13 -11.06
N VAL A 483 -12.11 -26.20 -11.98
CA VAL A 483 -13.17 -25.81 -12.92
C VAL A 483 -13.27 -26.70 -14.16
N VAL A 484 -12.31 -27.63 -14.37
CA VAL A 484 -12.34 -28.58 -15.49
C VAL A 484 -13.64 -29.40 -15.47
N GLY A 485 -14.36 -29.42 -16.59
CA GLY A 485 -15.66 -30.09 -16.71
C GLY A 485 -16.86 -29.14 -16.70
N ALA A 486 -16.64 -27.84 -16.46
CA ALA A 486 -17.53 -26.79 -16.96
C ALA A 486 -17.41 -26.66 -18.49
N GLU A 487 -18.21 -25.78 -19.10
CA GLU A 487 -18.09 -25.39 -20.51
C GLU A 487 -16.67 -24.90 -20.83
N THR A 488 -16.20 -25.21 -22.04
CA THR A 488 -14.81 -24.92 -22.46
C THR A 488 -14.49 -23.44 -22.28
N GLU A 489 -15.43 -22.57 -22.65
CA GLU A 489 -15.34 -21.11 -22.57
C GLU A 489 -15.22 -20.62 -21.13
N VAL A 490 -15.87 -21.29 -20.16
CA VAL A 490 -15.73 -20.99 -18.72
C VAL A 490 -14.31 -21.29 -18.26
N VAL A 491 -13.77 -22.45 -18.64
CA VAL A 491 -12.41 -22.86 -18.28
C VAL A 491 -11.37 -21.92 -18.92
N VAL A 492 -11.58 -21.54 -20.19
CA VAL A 492 -10.71 -20.60 -20.91
C VAL A 492 -10.75 -19.22 -20.25
N ALA A 493 -11.93 -18.70 -19.91
CA ALA A 493 -12.07 -17.42 -19.23
C ALA A 493 -11.42 -17.43 -17.84
N ALA A 494 -11.63 -18.50 -17.05
CA ALA A 494 -11.02 -18.65 -15.74
C ALA A 494 -9.48 -18.71 -15.82
N ARG A 495 -8.96 -19.49 -16.77
CA ARG A 495 -7.51 -19.54 -17.04
C ARG A 495 -6.98 -18.18 -17.46
N ALA A 496 -7.68 -17.46 -18.34
CA ALA A 496 -7.24 -16.16 -18.84
C ALA A 496 -7.12 -15.12 -17.73
N VAL A 497 -8.05 -15.11 -16.77
CA VAL A 497 -7.93 -14.28 -15.55
C VAL A 497 -6.70 -14.68 -14.74
N LEU A 498 -6.47 -15.96 -14.49
CA LEU A 498 -5.31 -16.43 -13.74
C LEU A 498 -3.99 -16.11 -14.45
N ASP A 499 -3.91 -16.31 -15.77
CA ASP A 499 -2.77 -15.93 -16.59
C ASP A 499 -2.50 -14.42 -16.45
N PHE A 500 -3.54 -13.57 -16.49
CA PHE A 500 -3.40 -12.14 -16.22
C PHE A 500 -2.83 -11.86 -14.82
N ILE A 501 -3.36 -12.50 -13.77
CA ILE A 501 -2.90 -12.31 -12.39
C ILE A 501 -1.42 -12.70 -12.26
N TYR A 502 -1.03 -13.84 -12.81
CA TYR A 502 0.36 -14.29 -12.77
C TYR A 502 1.29 -13.36 -13.55
N TYR A 503 0.90 -12.93 -14.75
CA TYR A 503 1.71 -11.96 -15.50
C TYR A 503 1.81 -10.63 -14.76
N ALA A 504 0.71 -10.10 -14.21
CA ALA A 504 0.70 -8.85 -13.45
C ALA A 504 1.57 -8.91 -12.18
N SER A 505 1.78 -10.11 -11.65
CA SER A 505 2.58 -10.36 -10.44
C SER A 505 4.07 -10.57 -10.72
N LEU A 506 4.52 -10.49 -11.98
CA LEU A 506 5.93 -10.66 -12.30
C LEU A 506 6.78 -9.53 -11.70
N PRO A 507 7.92 -9.85 -11.07
CA PRO A 507 8.82 -8.83 -10.53
C PRO A 507 9.59 -8.06 -11.62
N GLN A 508 9.52 -8.51 -12.87
CA GLN A 508 10.09 -7.81 -14.00
C GLN A 508 9.24 -8.13 -15.23
N HIS A 509 8.97 -7.10 -16.02
CA HIS A 509 8.23 -7.22 -17.26
C HIS A 509 9.13 -6.95 -18.46
N SER A 510 8.99 -7.79 -19.47
CA SER A 510 9.57 -7.56 -20.78
C SER A 510 8.50 -7.03 -21.73
N THR A 511 8.88 -6.64 -22.96
CA THR A 511 7.88 -6.28 -23.98
C THR A 511 6.98 -7.48 -24.30
N THR A 512 7.55 -8.68 -24.35
CA THR A 512 6.82 -9.94 -24.54
C THR A 512 5.87 -10.23 -23.39
N SER A 513 6.31 -10.08 -22.13
CA SER A 513 5.42 -10.38 -21.00
C SER A 513 4.29 -9.35 -20.85
N LEU A 514 4.50 -8.10 -21.25
CA LEU A 514 3.42 -7.10 -21.36
C LEU A 514 2.42 -7.46 -22.44
N GLN A 515 2.88 -7.99 -23.59
CA GLN A 515 1.99 -8.48 -24.63
C GLN A 515 1.20 -9.71 -24.15
N ALA A 516 1.83 -10.62 -23.41
CA ALA A 516 1.15 -11.77 -22.81
C ALA A 516 0.07 -11.34 -21.80
N LEU A 517 0.38 -10.36 -20.94
CA LEU A 517 -0.56 -9.74 -20.01
C LEU A 517 -1.78 -9.12 -20.73
N SER A 518 -1.56 -8.33 -21.78
CA SER A 518 -2.67 -7.77 -22.56
C SER A 518 -3.46 -8.84 -23.32
N SER A 519 -2.77 -9.89 -23.79
CA SER A 519 -3.41 -10.98 -24.54
C SER A 519 -4.30 -11.83 -23.64
N SER A 520 -3.90 -12.11 -22.40
CA SER A 520 -4.75 -12.84 -21.46
C SER A 520 -6.02 -12.07 -21.13
N LEU A 521 -5.95 -10.74 -21.00
CA LEU A 521 -7.15 -9.91 -20.85
C LEU A 521 -8.08 -10.02 -22.07
N SER A 522 -7.52 -9.94 -23.30
CA SER A 522 -8.31 -10.15 -24.53
C SER A 522 -9.01 -11.50 -24.54
N VAL A 523 -8.29 -12.59 -24.21
CA VAL A 523 -8.86 -13.94 -24.18
C VAL A 523 -10.01 -14.02 -23.17
N PHE A 524 -9.90 -13.40 -22.00
CA PHE A 524 -11.02 -13.32 -21.07
C PHE A 524 -12.22 -12.61 -21.69
N HIS A 525 -12.02 -11.45 -22.33
CA HIS A 525 -13.11 -10.69 -22.95
C HIS A 525 -13.76 -11.41 -24.13
N ASP A 526 -13.01 -12.21 -24.88
CA ASP A 526 -13.53 -13.03 -25.99
C ASP A 526 -14.42 -14.18 -25.50
N ASN A 527 -14.23 -14.65 -24.25
CA ASN A 527 -14.92 -15.83 -23.72
C ASN A 527 -15.96 -15.52 -22.64
N LYS A 528 -15.90 -14.34 -21.98
CA LYS A 528 -16.75 -14.00 -20.82
C LYS A 528 -18.26 -14.03 -21.12
N VAL A 529 -18.69 -13.95 -22.39
CA VAL A 529 -20.11 -13.98 -22.76
C VAL A 529 -20.81 -15.26 -22.27
N ILE A 530 -20.06 -16.36 -22.11
CA ILE A 530 -20.60 -17.62 -21.60
C ILE A 530 -21.27 -17.47 -20.22
N PHE A 531 -20.75 -16.60 -19.34
CA PHE A 531 -21.37 -16.38 -18.03
C PHE A 531 -22.72 -15.65 -18.15
N GLN A 532 -22.95 -14.89 -19.23
CA GLN A 532 -24.26 -14.30 -19.54
C GLN A 532 -25.21 -15.33 -20.14
N GLU A 533 -24.71 -16.17 -21.06
CA GLU A 533 -25.50 -17.24 -21.69
C GLU A 533 -26.00 -18.27 -20.67
N LEU A 534 -25.18 -18.57 -19.65
CA LEU A 534 -25.54 -19.44 -18.52
C LEU A 534 -26.39 -18.74 -17.44
N GLY A 535 -26.72 -17.45 -17.61
CA GLY A 535 -27.51 -16.69 -16.63
C GLY A 535 -26.82 -16.44 -15.29
N ILE A 536 -25.50 -16.53 -15.25
CA ILE A 536 -24.69 -16.35 -14.03
C ILE A 536 -24.43 -14.88 -13.77
N ARG A 537 -24.23 -14.09 -14.83
CA ARG A 537 -23.96 -12.66 -14.74
C ARG A 537 -24.69 -11.91 -15.85
N GLU A 538 -25.27 -10.76 -15.55
CA GLU A 538 -25.98 -9.96 -16.55
C GLU A 538 -25.06 -9.00 -17.33
N HIS A 539 -24.07 -8.42 -16.64
CA HIS A 539 -23.11 -7.49 -17.22
C HIS A 539 -21.73 -7.57 -16.55
N PHE A 540 -20.71 -7.05 -17.23
CA PHE A 540 -19.32 -7.00 -16.73
C PHE A 540 -18.84 -5.62 -16.33
N ASN A 541 -19.77 -4.71 -16.01
CA ASN A 541 -19.47 -3.33 -15.60
C ASN A 541 -18.85 -3.24 -14.20
N ILE A 542 -17.77 -3.97 -13.95
CA ILE A 542 -17.11 -4.09 -12.65
C ILE A 542 -15.87 -3.17 -12.67
N PRO A 543 -15.74 -2.19 -11.77
CA PRO A 543 -14.60 -1.27 -11.76
C PRO A 543 -13.23 -1.95 -11.69
N LYS A 544 -13.09 -2.98 -10.83
CA LYS A 544 -11.83 -3.72 -10.64
C LYS A 544 -11.40 -4.49 -11.90
N LEU A 545 -12.38 -5.06 -12.62
CA LEU A 545 -12.16 -5.76 -13.90
C LEU A 545 -11.77 -4.78 -15.00
N HIS A 546 -12.48 -3.66 -15.15
CA HIS A 546 -12.14 -2.61 -16.11
C HIS A 546 -10.71 -2.10 -15.91
N ALA A 547 -10.33 -1.83 -14.66
CA ALA A 547 -9.01 -1.29 -14.34
C ALA A 547 -7.84 -2.23 -14.69
N MET A 548 -8.09 -3.53 -14.95
CA MET A 548 -7.05 -4.44 -15.47
C MET A 548 -6.44 -3.92 -16.77
N MET A 549 -7.23 -3.26 -17.63
CA MET A 549 -6.76 -2.74 -18.92
C MET A 549 -5.68 -1.66 -18.80
N HIS A 550 -5.57 -0.98 -17.65
CA HIS A 550 -4.58 0.06 -17.41
C HIS A 550 -3.20 -0.50 -17.00
N SER A 551 -3.13 -1.80 -16.67
CA SER A 551 -1.94 -2.40 -16.04
C SER A 551 -0.67 -2.30 -16.89
N ALA A 552 -0.77 -2.57 -18.19
CA ALA A 552 0.40 -2.52 -19.08
C ALA A 552 1.01 -1.11 -19.18
N ASP A 553 0.17 -0.08 -19.21
CA ASP A 553 0.63 1.31 -19.26
C ASP A 553 1.26 1.75 -17.93
N HIS A 554 0.68 1.32 -16.80
CA HIS A 554 1.29 1.54 -15.49
C HIS A 554 2.65 0.87 -15.35
N ILE A 555 2.79 -0.36 -15.82
CA ILE A 555 4.07 -1.09 -15.74
C ILE A 555 5.16 -0.38 -16.53
N LYS A 556 4.86 0.05 -17.76
CA LYS A 556 5.81 0.83 -18.57
C LYS A 556 6.21 2.13 -17.88
N ARG A 557 5.24 2.78 -17.23
CA ARG A 557 5.42 4.10 -16.61
C ARG A 557 6.22 4.04 -15.32
N TRP A 558 5.93 3.06 -14.46
CA TRP A 558 6.35 3.03 -13.07
C TRP A 558 7.19 1.79 -12.68
N GLY A 559 7.36 0.83 -13.58
CA GLY A 559 7.92 -0.49 -13.22
C GLY A 559 6.84 -1.47 -12.78
N SER A 560 7.23 -2.67 -12.36
CA SER A 560 6.33 -3.77 -12.05
C SER A 560 5.39 -3.49 -10.85
N LEU A 561 4.22 -4.11 -10.87
CA LEU A 561 3.12 -3.81 -9.93
C LEU A 561 3.36 -4.33 -8.51
N ASP A 562 4.19 -5.36 -8.34
CA ASP A 562 4.56 -5.89 -7.02
C ASP A 562 5.25 -4.84 -6.12
N GLY A 563 5.84 -3.80 -6.71
CA GLY A 563 6.41 -2.67 -5.97
C GLY A 563 5.39 -1.66 -5.44
N TYR A 564 4.10 -1.81 -5.77
CA TYR A 564 3.01 -0.89 -5.43
C TYR A 564 1.80 -1.58 -4.76
N ASN A 565 1.94 -2.85 -4.40
CA ASN A 565 0.89 -3.66 -3.79
C ASN A 565 0.56 -3.19 -2.36
N THR A 566 -0.73 -3.17 -2.03
CA THR A 566 -1.27 -2.72 -0.73
C THR A 566 -1.00 -3.66 0.44
N GLU A 567 -0.50 -4.88 0.19
CA GLU A 567 0.06 -5.77 1.25
C GLU A 567 1.10 -5.04 2.13
N THR A 568 1.86 -4.13 1.53
CA THR A 568 2.86 -3.34 2.28
C THR A 568 2.16 -2.39 3.24
N SER A 569 1.09 -1.69 2.83
CA SER A 569 0.35 -0.78 3.71
C SER A 569 -0.41 -1.51 4.81
N GLU A 570 -0.95 -2.69 4.55
CA GLU A 570 -1.58 -3.53 5.59
C GLU A 570 -0.58 -3.86 6.71
N ARG A 571 0.64 -4.27 6.33
CA ARG A 571 1.70 -4.52 7.31
C ARG A 571 2.18 -3.23 7.99
N LEU A 572 2.23 -2.09 7.30
CA LEU A 572 2.51 -0.79 7.92
C LEU A 572 1.45 -0.41 8.96
N HIS A 573 0.18 -0.77 8.77
CA HIS A 573 -0.86 -0.51 9.77
C HIS A 573 -0.59 -1.25 11.07
N ILE A 574 -0.07 -2.48 11.02
CA ILE A 574 0.31 -3.24 12.21
C ILE A 574 1.36 -2.46 13.00
N ASP A 575 2.52 -2.23 12.39
CA ASP A 575 3.71 -1.72 13.07
C ASP A 575 3.56 -0.23 13.48
N PHE A 576 2.91 0.59 12.66
CA PHE A 576 2.86 2.05 12.86
C PHE A 576 1.55 2.56 13.46
N THR A 577 0.52 1.73 13.56
CA THR A 577 -0.82 2.19 13.98
C THR A 577 -1.45 1.28 15.01
N LYS A 578 -1.61 -0.02 14.74
CA LYS A 578 -2.29 -0.98 15.63
C LYS A 578 -1.44 -1.32 16.85
N GLU A 579 -0.15 -1.65 16.69
CA GLU A 579 0.74 -1.91 17.82
C GLU A 579 0.91 -0.67 18.72
N PRO A 580 1.23 0.53 18.19
CA PRO A 580 1.23 1.75 19.01
C PRO A 580 -0.11 1.99 19.71
N TYR A 581 -1.25 1.72 19.04
CA TYR A 581 -2.57 1.84 19.66
C TYR A 581 -2.73 0.93 20.88
N ARG A 582 -2.32 -0.34 20.76
CA ARG A 582 -2.36 -1.35 21.84
C ARG A 582 -1.58 -0.89 23.08
N HIS A 583 -0.55 -0.08 22.89
CA HIS A 583 0.28 0.50 23.96
C HIS A 583 -0.25 1.82 24.56
N THR A 584 -1.34 2.38 24.02
CA THR A 584 -1.98 3.56 24.58
C THR A 584 -2.98 3.22 25.70
N ASN A 585 -3.45 4.24 26.41
CA ASN A 585 -4.60 4.11 27.31
C ASN A 585 -5.97 4.11 26.58
N ARG A 586 -5.98 4.12 25.23
CA ARG A 586 -7.16 4.15 24.35
C ARG A 586 -8.05 5.40 24.44
N LYS A 587 -7.62 6.45 25.15
CA LYS A 587 -8.26 7.77 25.23
C LYS A 587 -7.36 8.81 24.56
N ASP A 588 -7.91 9.62 23.65
CA ASP A 588 -7.14 10.62 22.89
C ASP A 588 -5.80 10.05 22.39
N PHE A 589 -5.91 8.89 21.74
CA PHE A 589 -4.80 7.96 21.58
C PHE A 589 -3.74 8.42 20.58
N LEU A 590 -4.09 9.29 19.61
CA LEU A 590 -3.18 9.76 18.55
C LEU A 590 -1.93 10.43 19.13
N ARG A 591 -2.07 11.31 20.13
CA ARG A 591 -0.92 11.95 20.82
C ARG A 591 0.00 10.93 21.48
N GLN A 592 -0.58 9.87 22.04
CA GLN A 592 0.19 8.80 22.67
C GLN A 592 0.90 7.93 21.63
N GLN A 593 0.22 7.58 20.53
CA GLN A 593 0.81 6.85 19.41
C GLN A 593 2.01 7.60 18.84
N ILE A 594 1.88 8.90 18.56
CA ILE A 594 2.99 9.74 18.07
C ILE A 594 4.19 9.67 19.01
N LYS A 595 3.94 9.77 20.33
CA LYS A 595 5.02 9.67 21.31
C LYS A 595 5.70 8.29 21.31
N ILE A 596 4.93 7.22 21.17
CA ILE A 596 5.44 5.85 21.09
C ILE A 596 6.26 5.67 19.79
N MET A 597 5.74 6.17 18.67
CA MET A 597 6.41 6.13 17.37
C MET A 597 7.76 6.85 17.39
N ASN A 598 7.82 8.07 17.94
CA ASN A 598 9.07 8.81 18.09
C ASN A 598 10.13 8.02 18.86
N ARG A 599 9.73 7.35 19.95
CA ARG A 599 10.64 6.49 20.73
C ARG A 599 11.12 5.29 19.94
N GLN A 600 10.23 4.64 19.19
CA GLN A 600 10.59 3.51 18.34
C GLN A 600 11.53 3.92 17.20
N GLU A 601 11.36 5.13 16.65
CA GLU A 601 12.27 5.72 15.67
C GLU A 601 13.64 6.03 16.27
N ALA A 602 13.68 6.65 17.45
CA ALA A 602 14.91 6.96 18.17
C ALA A 602 15.71 5.70 18.54
N ILE A 603 15.02 4.66 19.03
CA ILE A 603 15.65 3.37 19.32
C ILE A 603 16.26 2.77 18.06
N TYR A 604 15.52 2.76 16.94
CA TYR A 604 16.01 2.20 15.69
C TYR A 604 17.20 2.97 15.11
N PHE A 605 17.13 4.30 15.14
CA PHE A 605 18.24 5.15 14.76
C PHE A 605 19.48 4.77 15.56
N TRP A 606 19.35 4.66 16.89
CA TRP A 606 20.48 4.34 17.76
C TRP A 606 21.03 2.92 17.55
N VAL A 607 20.16 1.92 17.33
CA VAL A 607 20.58 0.55 16.98
C VAL A 607 21.45 0.58 15.72
N ASN A 608 20.97 1.18 14.63
CA ASN A 608 21.73 1.20 13.38
C ASN A 608 23.00 2.06 13.49
N PHE A 609 22.96 3.12 14.29
CA PHE A 609 24.14 3.94 14.56
C PHE A 609 25.24 3.12 15.25
N VAL A 610 24.88 2.35 16.29
CA VAL A 610 25.83 1.47 16.99
C VAL A 610 26.38 0.40 16.04
N ASP A 611 25.51 -0.26 15.26
CA ASP A 611 25.94 -1.26 14.27
C ASP A 611 26.90 -0.64 13.25
N TRP A 612 26.61 0.57 12.76
CA TRP A 612 27.48 1.28 11.83
C TRP A 612 28.84 1.63 12.43
N VAL A 613 28.90 2.04 13.70
CA VAL A 613 30.18 2.31 14.39
C VAL A 613 31.01 1.03 14.52
N LYS A 614 30.37 -0.09 14.89
CA LYS A 614 31.01 -1.41 15.00
C LYS A 614 31.57 -1.87 13.64
N ASP A 615 30.77 -1.75 12.57
CA ASP A 615 31.16 -2.19 11.22
C ASP A 615 32.36 -1.42 10.64
N GLU A 616 32.50 -0.13 10.96
CA GLU A 616 33.64 0.67 10.50
C GLU A 616 34.95 0.37 11.27
N GLY A 617 34.92 -0.52 12.27
CA GLY A 617 36.10 -0.83 13.11
C GLY A 617 36.59 0.38 13.90
N LEU A 618 35.70 1.34 14.14
CA LEU A 618 35.99 2.59 14.84
C LEU A 618 35.73 2.35 16.33
N ASP A 619 36.66 1.67 17.00
CA ASP A 619 36.67 1.62 18.46
C ASP A 619 36.70 3.05 19.00
N LEU A 620 35.61 3.48 19.64
CA LEU A 620 35.68 4.56 20.60
C LEU A 620 36.53 4.02 21.75
N GLU A 621 37.82 4.37 21.77
CA GLU A 621 38.78 3.97 22.80
C GLU A 621 38.13 3.98 24.19
N GLY A 622 37.91 2.81 24.79
CA GLY A 622 37.45 2.73 26.18
C GLY A 622 36.62 1.54 26.65
N TYR A 623 36.32 0.53 25.83
CA TYR A 623 35.59 -0.66 26.31
C TYR A 623 36.19 -1.94 25.75
N GLU A 624 37.10 -2.54 26.51
CA GLU A 624 37.51 -3.94 26.32
C GLU A 624 36.29 -4.83 26.63
N SER A 625 35.78 -5.53 25.61
CA SER A 625 34.98 -6.73 25.81
C SER A 625 35.94 -7.84 26.26
N GLU A 626 36.09 -8.03 27.56
CA GLU A 626 36.56 -9.32 28.07
C GLU A 626 35.44 -10.35 27.84
N ASP A 627 35.83 -11.46 27.22
CA ASP A 627 35.10 -12.72 27.00
C ASP A 627 34.42 -12.90 25.64
N ASP A 628 35.24 -13.13 24.60
CA ASP A 628 34.95 -14.10 23.54
C ASP A 628 36.10 -15.13 23.52
N GLU A 629 36.08 -16.10 24.44
CA GLU A 629 36.77 -17.37 24.19
C GLU A 629 35.89 -18.19 23.24
N GLU A 630 36.31 -18.21 21.96
CA GLU A 630 35.84 -19.15 20.95
C GLU A 630 35.93 -20.59 21.50
N SER A 631 34.78 -21.21 21.75
CA SER A 631 34.67 -22.67 21.78
C SER A 631 34.12 -23.12 20.44
N GLU A 632 35.03 -23.60 19.59
CA GLU A 632 34.72 -24.46 18.47
C GLU A 632 34.24 -25.80 19.04
N ASP A 633 32.94 -26.04 19.07
CA ASP A 633 32.39 -27.39 19.20
C ASP A 633 31.63 -27.73 17.91
N GLU A 634 32.30 -28.59 17.11
CA GLU A 634 31.73 -29.37 16.03
C GLU A 634 30.74 -30.38 16.64
N ASP A 635 29.45 -30.27 16.33
CA ASP A 635 28.50 -31.34 16.63
C ASP A 635 28.12 -32.06 15.33
N GLU A 636 28.76 -33.22 15.17
CA GLU A 636 28.45 -34.29 14.22
C GLU A 636 27.07 -34.88 14.48
N ASP A 637 26.41 -35.25 13.37
CA ASP A 637 25.19 -36.04 13.34
C ASP A 637 25.36 -37.40 14.05
N GLU A 638 24.57 -37.67 15.10
CA GLU A 638 24.24 -39.06 15.47
C GLU A 638 22.73 -39.24 15.73
N GLU A 639 22.13 -40.02 14.83
CA GLU A 639 20.83 -40.65 14.97
C GLU A 639 20.79 -41.58 16.19
N VAL A 640 19.78 -41.42 17.06
CA VAL A 640 19.37 -42.49 17.97
C VAL A 640 17.85 -42.66 17.94
N GLU A 641 17.40 -43.75 17.32
CA GLU A 641 16.07 -44.32 17.47
C GLU A 641 15.80 -44.75 18.92
N VAL A 642 14.72 -44.28 19.57
CA VAL A 642 13.97 -45.11 20.54
C VAL A 642 12.46 -44.82 20.46
N GLN A 643 11.72 -45.93 20.40
CA GLN A 643 10.28 -46.11 20.28
C GLN A 643 9.43 -45.55 21.45
N GLY A 644 8.24 -45.04 21.09
CA GLY A 644 6.96 -45.46 21.66
C GLY A 644 6.54 -44.91 23.03
N GLY A 645 5.62 -43.93 23.02
CA GLY A 645 4.83 -43.55 24.19
C GLY A 645 3.70 -42.60 23.85
N ALA A 646 2.46 -43.09 23.89
CA ALA A 646 1.25 -42.37 23.55
C ALA A 646 0.85 -41.31 24.60
N GLY A 647 0.27 -40.19 24.13
CA GLY A 647 -0.83 -39.50 24.80
C GLY A 647 -0.63 -38.02 25.13
N GLY A 648 -1.65 -37.23 24.78
CA GLY A 648 -1.92 -35.91 25.38
C GLY A 648 -1.74 -34.75 24.41
N GLY A 649 -2.82 -34.04 24.09
CA GLY A 649 -2.82 -32.91 23.16
C GLY A 649 -2.72 -31.52 23.80
N GLY A 650 -2.95 -30.52 22.95
CA GLY A 650 -2.90 -29.08 23.22
C GLY A 650 -1.50 -28.51 22.94
N ASP A 651 -1.30 -27.37 22.30
CA ASP A 651 -2.18 -26.35 21.71
C ASP A 651 -1.29 -25.65 20.65
N ASP A 652 -1.80 -25.47 19.42
CA ASP A 652 -1.13 -24.69 18.38
C ASP A 652 -1.51 -23.21 18.57
N ASP A 653 -0.61 -22.41 19.16
CA ASP A 653 -0.71 -20.95 19.21
C ASP A 653 -0.08 -20.36 17.93
N ASP A 654 -0.87 -20.35 16.85
CA ASP A 654 -0.61 -19.52 15.66
C ASP A 654 -1.54 -18.29 15.71
N ASP A 655 -1.07 -17.21 16.35
CA ASP A 655 -1.73 -15.90 16.37
C ASP A 655 -1.42 -15.14 15.06
N ASP A 656 -2.11 -15.50 13.98
CA ASP A 656 -2.25 -14.68 12.77
C ASP A 656 -3.46 -13.73 12.95
N ASP A 657 -3.19 -12.53 13.48
CA ASP A 657 -4.14 -11.41 13.61
C ASP A 657 -4.38 -10.73 12.24
N ASP A 658 -5.12 -11.37 11.34
CA ASP A 658 -5.58 -10.76 10.09
C ASP A 658 -7.00 -10.17 10.26
N GLU A 659 -7.16 -8.91 9.82
CA GLU A 659 -8.36 -8.12 10.09
C GLU A 659 -9.53 -8.42 9.14
N GLU A 660 -10.69 -8.47 9.78
CA GLU A 660 -12.03 -8.49 9.20
C GLU A 660 -12.36 -7.17 8.51
N GLU A 661 -12.47 -7.22 7.19
CA GLU A 661 -13.33 -6.31 6.45
C GLU A 661 -14.63 -7.03 6.08
N GLU A 662 -15.66 -6.90 6.92
CA GLU A 662 -17.03 -6.85 6.41
C GLU A 662 -17.17 -5.57 5.58
N GLU A 663 -16.64 -5.58 4.35
CA GLU A 663 -17.37 -4.93 3.27
C GLU A 663 -18.55 -5.87 2.99
N GLY A 664 -19.76 -5.36 3.19
CA GLY A 664 -20.96 -6.12 2.95
C GLY A 664 -20.87 -6.81 1.60
N ASN A 665 -21.29 -8.08 1.57
CA ASN A 665 -21.70 -8.75 0.36
C ASN A 665 -22.91 -7.99 -0.22
N GLU A 666 -22.70 -6.77 -0.70
CA GLU A 666 -23.65 -6.03 -1.50
C GLU A 666 -23.51 -6.59 -2.90
N ARG A 667 -24.29 -7.64 -3.15
CA ARG A 667 -24.94 -7.82 -4.44
C ARG A 667 -25.30 -6.42 -4.93
N GLU A 668 -24.57 -5.92 -5.94
CA GLU A 668 -24.86 -4.67 -6.62
C GLU A 668 -26.32 -4.73 -7.07
N GLY A 669 -27.20 -4.14 -6.26
CA GLY A 669 -28.63 -4.10 -6.52
C GLY A 669 -28.87 -3.18 -7.69
N GLU A 670 -29.70 -3.64 -8.62
CA GLU A 670 -30.23 -2.83 -9.70
C GLU A 670 -30.89 -1.57 -9.14
N ASP A 671 -30.24 -0.42 -9.28
CA ASP A 671 -30.90 0.87 -9.11
C ASP A 671 -31.85 1.06 -10.31
N VAL A 672 -33.09 0.60 -10.14
CA VAL A 672 -34.21 0.94 -11.02
C VAL A 672 -34.48 2.43 -10.87
N VAL A 673 -34.11 3.20 -11.89
CA VAL A 673 -34.50 4.60 -12.07
C VAL A 673 -36.02 4.65 -12.27
N MET A 674 -36.78 4.91 -11.20
CA MET A 674 -38.20 5.28 -11.29
C MET A 674 -38.30 6.78 -11.59
N ASP A 675 -38.68 7.07 -12.83
CA ASP A 675 -39.04 8.40 -13.34
C ASP A 675 -40.41 8.82 -12.77
N GLU A 676 -40.42 9.56 -11.66
CA GLU A 676 -41.63 10.21 -11.14
C GLU A 676 -41.85 11.55 -11.86
N ASN A 677 -42.47 11.49 -13.04
CA ASN A 677 -43.05 12.65 -13.68
C ASN A 677 -44.56 12.48 -13.81
N ARG A 678 -45.31 12.99 -12.82
CA ARG A 678 -46.76 13.29 -12.97
C ARG A 678 -47.26 14.26 -11.90
N GLY A 679 -47.09 15.56 -12.18
CA GLY A 679 -47.88 16.61 -11.57
C GLY A 679 -49.31 16.59 -12.12
N GLY A 680 -50.22 15.95 -11.37
CA GLY A 680 -51.66 15.91 -11.63
C GLY A 680 -52.39 17.05 -10.94
N ARG A 681 -53.00 17.91 -11.76
CA ARG A 681 -53.92 19.00 -11.45
C ARG A 681 -55.18 18.45 -10.74
N THR A 682 -55.56 19.08 -9.62
CA THR A 682 -56.84 18.85 -8.94
C THR A 682 -57.99 19.51 -9.70
N GLU A 683 -59.05 18.76 -10.02
CA GLU A 683 -60.43 19.26 -10.05
C GLU A 683 -61.43 18.08 -10.11
N GLN A 684 -62.22 18.00 -9.04
CA GLN A 684 -63.64 17.65 -8.90
C GLN A 684 -64.31 16.42 -9.57
N GLU A 685 -65.03 15.73 -8.68
CA GLU A 685 -66.41 15.21 -8.80
C GLU A 685 -66.66 13.72 -9.12
N ASP A 686 -67.26 13.11 -8.10
CA ASP A 686 -68.41 12.21 -8.09
C ASP A 686 -68.30 10.74 -8.54
N ASP A 687 -68.47 9.91 -7.50
CA ASP A 687 -69.38 8.78 -7.36
C ASP A 687 -69.19 7.46 -8.14
N ASP A 688 -69.53 6.42 -7.37
CA ASP A 688 -69.94 5.08 -7.74
C ASP A 688 -68.88 3.99 -8.02
N ALA A 689 -68.56 3.29 -6.93
CA ALA A 689 -69.04 1.93 -6.68
C ALA A 689 -68.80 0.81 -7.73
N ILE A 690 -68.08 -0.21 -7.23
CA ILE A 690 -68.41 -1.65 -7.29
C ILE A 690 -67.74 -2.55 -8.36
N ARG A 691 -67.21 -3.67 -7.82
CA ARG A 691 -66.81 -4.99 -8.40
C ARG A 691 -65.38 -5.07 -8.96
N ILE A 692 -64.45 -5.72 -8.23
CA ILE A 692 -64.25 -7.19 -8.10
C ILE A 692 -64.04 -7.86 -9.47
N ALA A 693 -62.77 -8.10 -9.80
CA ALA A 693 -62.21 -9.43 -10.10
C ALA A 693 -60.68 -9.33 -9.98
#